data_AF-R7ZVP5-F1
#
_entry.id   AF-R7ZVP5-F1
#
_cell.length_a   1.000
_cell.length_b   1.000
_cell.length_c   1.000
_cell.angle_alpha   90.00
_cell.angle_beta   90.00
_cell.angle_gamma   90.00
#
_symmetry.space_group_name_H-M   'P 1'
#
loop_
_entity.id
_entity.type
_entity.pdbx_description
1 polymer ?
#
loop_
_entity_poly.entity_id
_entity_poly.type
_entity_poly.pdbx_seq_one_letter_code
_entity_poly.pdbx_strand_id
1 'polypeptide(L)'
;MYIEEISKFPPSVAQVETAIPAFIGYTEKAKAQEEDTSHTLINVPTRIVSMLEYETMFGGPEAEIAIQVRVREENGERSVLVEAPPSEDKSPFLMFYAMQAYFANGGGPCYIVSVGVYEDAPDVDPVSRAALLSGLDAIEKEDEPTLLLFPDATSLPDSADFYAVYNSALSQCRKLRDRFTIIDTYTDHLATEIGAPEGVRDLITSDIEFRKYGAVYYPYLETILNYAYDPEEITINHVVVDSSPVTDILDEVDDIISEGDGIISSIPGLVTAFSDANTSLQADTDADALTNRNAALGPLGDLLTGLSEFSELMQEIVDQGNNVAAMAVSNTDLADAASDAAAAVAAELEAASDLGTLIQTLTDFQTAISGAGDGADVKTASADAASAISMANIPALLQGIMDLVDPTLIDALLEIEGMDMESDGILDGMAMSEIEEVDSATYNKIKSGINKLKVVLPPSSLVAGIYARVDSTRGVWQAPANVSLNFVVKPTVKVTNEMQDRLNVDTTSGKSINAIRSFTGKGTLIWGARTLAGNDNEWRYVPVRRFFNMVEESVKKATEQFVFEPNDANTWVKVRAMIENFLVLQWRAGALAGAKPDHAFYVRVGLGQTMTALDILEGRMNVEIGMAVVRPAEFIILKFSHKMQES
;
A
#
# COMPACT_ATOMS: atom_id res chain seq x y z
N MET A 1 -15.53 72.06 28.93
CA MET A 1 -16.68 71.47 28.21
C MET A 1 -16.14 70.21 27.56
N TYR A 2 -16.47 69.04 28.10
CA TYR A 2 -16.13 67.77 27.47
C TYR A 2 -17.27 67.44 26.51
N ILE A 3 -16.93 67.23 25.24
CA ILE A 3 -17.87 66.68 24.27
C ILE A 3 -17.80 65.16 24.49
N GLU A 4 -18.80 64.61 25.18
CA GLU A 4 -19.03 63.17 25.17
C GLU A 4 -19.59 62.81 23.79
N GLU A 5 -18.78 62.14 23.00
CA GLU A 5 -19.20 61.54 21.75
C GLU A 5 -19.99 60.26 22.09
N ILE A 6 -21.28 60.42 22.38
CA ILE A 6 -22.19 59.28 22.55
C ILE A 6 -22.29 58.62 21.18
N SER A 7 -21.67 57.45 21.01
CA SER A 7 -21.83 56.63 19.81
C SER A 7 -23.32 56.40 19.56
N LYS A 8 -23.84 56.97 18.46
CA LYS A 8 -25.24 56.89 18.05
C LYS A 8 -25.56 55.59 17.30
N PHE A 9 -24.56 54.77 17.00
CA PHE A 9 -24.80 53.49 16.34
C PHE A 9 -25.28 52.48 17.37
N PRO A 10 -26.40 51.79 17.10
CA PRO A 10 -26.85 50.72 17.98
C PRO A 10 -25.76 49.62 18.05
N PRO A 11 -25.53 49.02 19.23
CA PRO A 11 -24.58 47.93 19.38
C PRO A 11 -24.97 46.76 18.47
N SER A 12 -23.95 46.15 17.84
CA SER A 12 -24.13 45.08 16.86
C SER A 12 -23.14 43.94 17.14
N VAL A 13 -23.56 42.71 16.83
CA VAL A 13 -22.66 41.55 16.85
C VAL A 13 -21.98 41.44 15.48
N ALA A 14 -20.65 41.48 15.48
CA ALA A 14 -19.85 41.12 14.31
C ALA A 14 -19.71 39.59 14.27
N GLN A 15 -19.90 39.01 13.09
CA GLN A 15 -19.69 37.58 12.88
C GLN A 15 -18.19 37.27 12.90
N VAL A 16 -17.79 36.28 13.70
CA VAL A 16 -16.42 35.75 13.70
C VAL A 16 -16.18 34.83 12.50
N GLU A 17 -14.90 34.66 12.15
CA GLU A 17 -14.46 33.70 11.15
C GLU A 17 -14.82 32.27 11.58
N THR A 18 -15.13 31.40 10.61
CA THR A 18 -15.70 30.07 10.91
C THR A 18 -14.82 28.90 10.50
N ALA A 19 -13.82 29.12 9.63
CA ALA A 19 -12.98 28.09 9.04
C ALA A 19 -11.54 28.56 8.86
N ILE A 20 -10.89 28.93 9.97
CA ILE A 20 -9.46 29.22 10.05
C ILE A 20 -8.78 28.04 10.75
N PRO A 21 -8.16 27.13 10.00
CA PRO A 21 -7.49 25.97 10.57
C PRO A 21 -6.14 26.32 11.17
N ALA A 22 -5.77 25.58 12.21
CA ALA A 22 -4.40 25.45 12.68
C ALA A 22 -3.87 24.06 12.34
N PHE A 23 -2.79 24.02 11.56
CA PHE A 23 -2.05 22.83 11.23
C PHE A 23 -0.89 22.68 12.20
N ILE A 24 -0.86 21.57 12.95
CA ILE A 24 0.15 21.29 13.96
C ILE A 24 0.97 20.08 13.50
N GLY A 25 2.28 20.25 13.35
CA GLY A 25 3.17 19.21 12.82
C GLY A 25 4.58 19.72 12.53
N TYR A 26 5.36 18.94 11.81
CA TYR A 26 6.77 19.16 11.53
C TYR A 26 6.96 19.84 10.17
N THR A 27 8.02 20.62 10.04
CA THR A 27 8.31 21.41 8.83
C THR A 27 9.79 21.32 8.46
N GLU A 28 10.18 21.63 7.22
CA GLU A 28 11.61 21.60 6.84
C GLU A 28 12.41 22.64 7.63
N LYS A 29 11.84 23.84 7.76
CA LYS A 29 12.41 24.95 8.53
C LYS A 29 11.32 25.63 9.35
N ALA A 30 11.71 26.51 10.26
CA ALA A 30 10.77 27.31 11.06
C ALA A 30 11.38 28.69 11.34
N LYS A 31 11.42 29.55 10.32
CA LYS A 31 12.08 30.86 10.38
C LYS A 31 11.17 31.95 9.80
N ALA A 32 11.18 33.15 10.40
CA ALA A 32 10.35 34.26 9.89
C ALA A 32 10.83 34.78 8.52
N GLN A 33 12.14 34.74 8.28
CA GLN A 33 12.81 35.07 7.02
C GLN A 33 14.03 34.15 6.85
N GLU A 34 14.48 33.93 5.61
CA GLU A 34 15.61 33.02 5.32
C GLU A 34 16.91 33.40 6.05
N GLU A 35 17.17 34.70 6.23
CA GLU A 35 18.38 35.21 6.89
C GLU A 35 18.28 35.24 8.43
N ASP A 36 17.10 35.01 9.02
CA ASP A 36 16.92 35.07 10.48
C ASP A 36 17.29 33.73 11.14
N THR A 37 18.52 33.66 11.65
CA THR A 37 19.02 32.53 12.46
C THR A 37 18.82 32.75 13.96
N SER A 38 18.26 33.90 14.37
CA SER A 38 18.18 34.31 15.77
C SER A 38 16.81 34.04 16.42
N HIS A 39 15.73 33.98 15.62
CA HIS A 39 14.38 33.72 16.09
C HIS A 39 13.77 32.52 15.37
N THR A 40 13.49 31.45 16.11
CA THR A 40 12.78 30.26 15.62
C THR A 40 11.26 30.44 15.73
N LEU A 41 10.53 29.91 14.75
CA LEU A 41 9.07 29.80 14.76
C LEU A 41 8.57 28.47 15.36
N ILE A 42 9.46 27.64 15.92
CA ILE A 42 9.08 26.39 16.60
C ILE A 42 8.15 26.71 17.79
N ASN A 43 7.00 26.05 17.85
CA ASN A 43 5.91 26.27 18.80
C ASN A 43 5.40 27.72 18.84
N VAL A 44 5.60 28.49 17.76
CA VAL A 44 5.05 29.83 17.59
C VAL A 44 3.95 29.78 16.53
N PRO A 45 2.66 29.85 16.92
CA PRO A 45 1.56 29.91 15.97
C PRO A 45 1.73 31.07 15.00
N THR A 46 1.88 30.74 13.72
CA THR A 46 2.16 31.73 12.68
C THR A 46 1.03 31.72 11.66
N ARG A 47 0.40 32.87 11.49
CA ARG A 47 -0.69 33.05 10.53
C ARG A 47 -0.12 33.25 9.12
N ILE A 48 -0.60 32.46 8.17
CA ILE A 48 -0.25 32.56 6.75
C ILE A 48 -1.53 32.65 5.90
N VAL A 49 -1.39 33.15 4.67
CA VAL A 49 -2.52 33.27 3.72
C VAL A 49 -2.27 32.57 2.39
N SER A 50 -1.06 32.07 2.14
CA SER A 50 -0.73 31.41 0.87
C SER A 50 0.37 30.35 1.00
N MET A 51 0.46 29.48 0.00
CA MET A 51 1.54 28.48 -0.09
C MET A 51 2.94 29.13 -0.22
N LEU A 52 3.04 30.29 -0.87
CA LEU A 52 4.31 31.00 -1.00
C LEU A 52 4.85 31.47 0.37
N GLU A 53 3.96 31.95 1.24
CA GLU A 53 4.34 32.30 2.62
C GLU A 53 4.75 31.07 3.42
N TYR A 54 4.04 29.93 3.23
CA TYR A 54 4.42 28.66 3.82
C TYR A 54 5.84 28.26 3.40
N GLU A 55 6.14 28.20 2.10
CA GLU A 55 7.46 27.80 1.59
C GLU A 55 8.57 28.73 2.09
N THR A 56 8.28 30.04 2.18
CA THR A 56 9.24 31.03 2.68
C THR A 56 9.59 30.78 4.15
N MET A 57 8.59 30.51 5.00
CA MET A 57 8.79 30.41 6.46
C MET A 57 9.09 29.00 6.96
N PHE A 58 8.49 27.99 6.30
CA PHE A 58 8.43 26.60 6.74
C PHE A 58 9.06 25.59 5.76
N GLY A 59 9.32 26.02 4.52
CA GLY A 59 10.07 25.23 3.55
C GLY A 59 9.25 24.22 2.74
N GLY A 60 9.94 23.23 2.20
CA GLY A 60 9.45 22.17 1.34
C GLY A 60 9.07 20.88 2.09
N PRO A 61 8.75 19.82 1.33
CA PRO A 61 8.61 18.47 1.88
C PRO A 61 9.99 17.83 2.12
N GLU A 62 10.05 16.84 3.01
CA GLU A 62 11.22 15.96 3.10
C GLU A 62 11.34 15.10 1.84
N ALA A 63 12.57 14.93 1.36
CA ALA A 63 12.84 14.13 0.17
C ALA A 63 12.80 12.64 0.51
N GLU A 64 12.08 11.86 -0.30
CA GLU A 64 12.10 10.40 -0.20
C GLU A 64 13.43 9.86 -0.72
N ILE A 65 14.07 9.02 0.10
CA ILE A 65 15.34 8.34 -0.24
C ILE A 65 15.14 6.86 -0.58
N ALA A 66 14.03 6.26 -0.13
CA ALA A 66 13.75 4.83 -0.25
C ALA A 66 12.85 4.47 -1.44
N ILE A 67 12.81 5.30 -2.49
CA ILE A 67 12.08 4.97 -3.72
C ILE A 67 12.79 3.79 -4.39
N GLN A 68 12.07 2.68 -4.56
CA GLN A 68 12.64 1.47 -5.14
C GLN A 68 12.65 1.57 -6.66
N VAL A 69 13.84 1.49 -7.25
CA VAL A 69 14.03 1.50 -8.70
C VAL A 69 14.73 0.21 -9.12
N ARG A 70 14.02 -0.60 -9.89
CA ARG A 70 14.51 -1.86 -10.44
C ARG A 70 14.62 -1.76 -11.96
N VAL A 71 15.80 -2.01 -12.49
CA VAL A 71 16.09 -2.10 -13.92
C VAL A 71 16.33 -3.55 -14.25
N ARG A 72 15.55 -4.13 -15.16
CA ARG A 72 15.77 -5.49 -15.69
C ARG A 72 16.16 -5.38 -17.15
N GLU A 73 17.38 -5.84 -17.46
CA GLU A 73 17.93 -5.89 -18.82
C GLU A 73 17.82 -7.32 -19.36
N GLU A 74 17.20 -7.48 -20.52
CA GLU A 74 17.06 -8.78 -21.18
C GLU A 74 17.37 -8.60 -22.67
N ASN A 75 18.31 -9.37 -23.22
CA ASN A 75 18.76 -9.23 -24.62
C ASN A 75 19.19 -7.81 -25.02
N GLY A 76 19.75 -7.04 -24.07
CA GLY A 76 20.14 -5.64 -24.25
C GLY A 76 18.99 -4.62 -24.19
N GLU A 77 17.75 -5.07 -23.94
CA GLU A 77 16.61 -4.18 -23.70
C GLU A 77 16.36 -3.98 -22.20
N ARG A 78 16.35 -2.72 -21.76
CA ARG A 78 16.11 -2.34 -20.36
C ARG A 78 14.64 -2.00 -20.10
N SER A 79 14.03 -2.74 -19.20
CA SER A 79 12.74 -2.42 -18.56
C SER A 79 12.98 -1.79 -17.18
N VAL A 80 12.13 -0.84 -16.80
CA VAL A 80 12.28 -0.08 -15.54
C VAL A 80 10.98 -0.20 -14.75
N LEU A 81 11.07 -0.70 -13.53
CA LEU A 81 10.03 -0.72 -12.53
C LEU A 81 10.39 0.26 -11.42
N VAL A 82 9.46 1.15 -11.11
CA VAL A 82 9.60 2.12 -10.01
C VAL A 82 8.42 1.93 -9.07
N GLU A 83 8.72 1.75 -7.80
CA GLU A 83 7.74 1.56 -6.74
C GLU A 83 7.87 2.63 -5.67
N ALA A 84 6.75 2.93 -5.01
CA ALA A 84 6.76 3.86 -3.91
C ALA A 84 7.60 3.32 -2.74
N PRO A 85 8.13 4.19 -1.88
CA PRO A 85 8.82 3.75 -0.68
C PRO A 85 7.95 2.79 0.15
N PRO A 86 8.54 1.73 0.73
CA PRO A 86 7.88 0.92 1.74
C PRO A 86 7.30 1.79 2.85
N SER A 87 6.21 1.35 3.49
CA SER A 87 5.54 2.17 4.51
C SER A 87 6.41 2.50 5.72
N GLU A 88 7.42 1.68 5.99
CA GLU A 88 8.38 1.84 7.09
C GLU A 88 9.53 2.81 6.77
N ASP A 89 9.88 2.96 5.49
CA ASP A 89 10.97 3.83 5.04
C ASP A 89 10.45 5.14 4.39
N LYS A 90 9.13 5.29 4.31
CA LYS A 90 8.49 6.48 3.75
C LYS A 90 8.66 7.66 4.69
N SER A 91 8.89 8.85 4.14
CA SER A 91 8.91 10.08 4.93
C SER A 91 7.65 10.21 5.81
N PRO A 92 7.82 10.43 7.12
CA PRO A 92 6.73 10.58 8.08
C PRO A 92 6.02 11.94 7.98
N PHE A 93 6.61 12.93 7.28
CA PHE A 93 6.17 14.32 7.32
C PHE A 93 5.29 14.69 6.13
N LEU A 94 3.99 14.84 6.39
CA LEU A 94 2.96 15.12 5.39
C LEU A 94 2.50 16.58 5.38
N MET A 95 2.93 17.40 6.34
CA MET A 95 2.53 18.80 6.49
C MET A 95 2.60 19.61 5.17
N PHE A 96 3.71 19.56 4.44
CA PHE A 96 3.84 20.30 3.18
C PHE A 96 2.77 19.90 2.14
N TYR A 97 2.60 18.60 1.92
CA TYR A 97 1.60 18.07 0.98
C TYR A 97 0.17 18.37 1.45
N ALA A 98 -0.08 18.29 2.75
CA ALA A 98 -1.33 18.68 3.39
C ALA A 98 -1.69 20.15 3.11
N MET A 99 -0.70 21.05 3.18
CA MET A 99 -0.90 22.47 2.87
C MET A 99 -1.24 22.70 1.40
N GLN A 100 -0.54 22.04 0.47
CA GLN A 100 -0.88 22.09 -0.95
C GLN A 100 -2.32 21.62 -1.19
N ALA A 101 -2.71 20.51 -0.56
CA ALA A 101 -4.04 19.94 -0.70
C ALA A 101 -5.13 20.84 -0.08
N TYR A 102 -4.84 21.51 1.04
CA TYR A 102 -5.74 22.49 1.68
C TYR A 102 -6.02 23.69 0.77
N PHE A 103 -4.97 24.36 0.27
CA PHE A 103 -5.15 25.52 -0.60
C PHE A 103 -5.82 25.15 -1.94
N ALA A 104 -5.50 23.98 -2.51
CA ALA A 104 -6.14 23.49 -3.74
C ALA A 104 -7.65 23.23 -3.58
N ASN A 105 -8.13 22.99 -2.36
CA ASN A 105 -9.54 22.74 -2.04
C ASN A 105 -10.31 23.99 -1.61
N GLY A 106 -9.71 25.18 -1.72
CA GLY A 106 -10.33 26.46 -1.37
C GLY A 106 -10.00 26.92 0.05
N GLY A 107 -8.85 26.48 0.58
CA GLY A 107 -8.29 26.99 1.81
C GLY A 107 -8.06 28.51 1.77
N GLY A 108 -8.32 29.16 2.90
CA GLY A 108 -8.04 30.57 3.13
C GLY A 108 -6.93 30.75 4.18
N PRO A 109 -6.90 31.88 4.90
CA PRO A 109 -5.96 32.09 6.00
C PRO A 109 -5.96 30.93 7.01
N CYS A 110 -4.78 30.54 7.46
CA CYS A 110 -4.59 29.46 8.41
C CYS A 110 -3.39 29.74 9.31
N TYR A 111 -3.29 28.97 10.39
CA TYR A 111 -2.16 28.98 11.30
C TYR A 111 -1.30 27.74 11.08
N ILE A 112 0.01 27.94 11.08
CA ILE A 112 0.99 26.86 11.11
C ILE A 112 1.64 26.86 12.50
N VAL A 113 1.69 25.69 13.10
CA VAL A 113 2.42 25.45 14.35
C VAL A 113 3.45 24.37 14.07
N SER A 114 4.66 24.80 13.71
CA SER A 114 5.80 23.91 13.57
C SER A 114 6.20 23.42 14.96
N VAL A 115 6.16 22.12 15.21
CA VAL A 115 6.55 21.53 16.52
C VAL A 115 8.00 21.03 16.54
N GLY A 116 8.64 21.01 15.38
CA GLY A 116 10.02 20.57 15.16
C GLY A 116 10.37 20.65 13.67
N VAL A 117 11.65 20.53 13.35
CA VAL A 117 12.14 20.47 11.97
C VAL A 117 12.63 19.07 11.61
N TYR A 118 12.64 18.73 10.32
CA TYR A 118 13.00 17.38 9.84
C TYR A 118 14.40 16.95 10.30
N GLU A 119 15.39 17.83 10.13
CA GLU A 119 16.80 17.57 10.50
C GLU A 119 17.01 17.30 12.00
N ASP A 120 16.14 17.85 12.86
CA ASP A 120 16.22 17.68 14.32
C ASP A 120 15.36 16.49 14.82
N ALA A 121 14.61 15.83 13.94
CA ALA A 121 13.77 14.69 14.31
C ALA A 121 14.62 13.43 14.53
N PRO A 122 14.26 12.55 15.49
CA PRO A 122 14.99 11.31 15.69
C PRO A 122 14.79 10.34 14.52
N ASP A 123 15.83 9.56 14.20
CA ASP A 123 15.79 8.54 13.13
C ASP A 123 14.72 7.46 13.38
N VAL A 124 14.40 7.19 14.64
CA VAL A 124 13.37 6.23 15.07
C VAL A 124 12.22 6.99 15.71
N ASP A 125 11.00 6.73 15.25
CA ASP A 125 9.76 7.42 15.67
C ASP A 125 9.87 8.96 15.60
N PRO A 126 10.13 9.52 14.41
CA PRO A 126 10.40 10.95 14.19
C PRO A 126 9.27 11.88 14.67
N VAL A 127 8.01 11.42 14.59
CA VAL A 127 6.84 12.16 15.06
C VAL A 127 6.52 11.76 16.50
N SER A 128 6.52 12.74 17.41
CA SER A 128 6.20 12.49 18.82
C SER A 128 4.89 13.13 19.27
N ARG A 129 4.13 12.38 20.08
CA ARG A 129 2.90 12.89 20.71
C ARG A 129 3.17 14.13 21.56
N ALA A 130 4.28 14.16 22.29
CA ALA A 130 4.63 15.28 23.16
C ALA A 130 4.83 16.58 22.38
N ALA A 131 5.50 16.52 21.22
CA ALA A 131 5.68 17.68 20.35
C ALA A 131 4.34 18.19 19.81
N LEU A 132 3.47 17.29 19.31
CA LEU A 132 2.14 17.66 18.81
C LEU A 132 1.27 18.31 19.90
N LEU A 133 1.33 17.81 21.15
CA LEU A 133 0.61 18.43 22.27
C LEU A 133 1.19 19.79 22.68
N SER A 134 2.50 19.98 22.60
CA SER A 134 3.12 21.30 22.80
C SER A 134 2.59 22.32 21.77
N GLY A 135 2.47 21.92 20.51
CA GLY A 135 1.86 22.75 19.47
C GLY A 135 0.38 23.05 19.76
N LEU A 136 -0.37 22.07 20.26
CA LEU A 136 -1.76 22.25 20.68
C LEU A 136 -1.91 23.25 21.84
N ASP A 137 -1.01 23.20 22.82
CA ASP A 137 -0.98 24.15 23.95
C ASP A 137 -0.58 25.56 23.49
N ALA A 138 0.31 25.66 22.49
CA ALA A 138 0.71 26.94 21.90
C ALA A 138 -0.45 27.62 21.18
N ILE A 139 -1.16 26.88 20.31
CA ILE A 139 -2.29 27.44 19.55
C ILE A 139 -3.46 27.81 20.46
N GLU A 140 -3.61 27.22 21.66
CA GLU A 140 -4.69 27.55 22.60
C GLU A 140 -4.75 29.05 22.94
N LYS A 141 -3.59 29.73 22.89
CA LYS A 141 -3.44 31.14 23.26
C LYS A 141 -3.93 32.09 22.16
N GLU A 142 -4.11 31.58 20.94
CA GLU A 142 -4.61 32.35 19.80
C GLU A 142 -6.14 32.31 19.72
N ASP A 143 -6.77 33.44 19.41
CA ASP A 143 -8.22 33.62 19.45
C ASP A 143 -8.91 33.39 18.08
N GLU A 144 -8.16 33.46 16.98
CA GLU A 144 -8.70 33.30 15.61
C GLU A 144 -8.90 31.83 15.15
N PRO A 145 -8.08 30.84 15.55
CA PRO A 145 -8.22 29.46 15.08
C PRO A 145 -9.54 28.81 15.47
N THR A 146 -10.23 28.22 14.49
CA THR A 146 -11.52 27.54 14.66
C THR A 146 -11.48 26.06 14.28
N LEU A 147 -10.47 25.62 13.51
CA LEU A 147 -10.26 24.21 13.19
C LEU A 147 -8.90 23.72 13.67
N LEU A 148 -8.82 22.47 14.13
CA LEU A 148 -7.58 21.83 14.58
C LEU A 148 -7.28 20.59 13.73
N LEU A 149 -6.04 20.51 13.21
CA LEU A 149 -5.55 19.44 12.34
C LEU A 149 -4.14 19.01 12.72
N PHE A 150 -3.83 17.73 12.48
CA PHE A 150 -2.51 17.14 12.76
C PHE A 150 -2.03 16.30 11.56
N PRO A 151 -1.51 16.94 10.50
CA PRO A 151 -1.15 16.25 9.25
C PRO A 151 -0.18 15.07 9.42
N ASP A 152 0.77 15.18 10.35
CA ASP A 152 1.82 14.18 10.55
C ASP A 152 1.45 13.12 11.60
N ALA A 153 0.29 13.25 12.26
CA ALA A 153 -0.08 12.36 13.36
C ALA A 153 -0.15 10.89 12.92
N THR A 154 -0.49 10.61 11.66
CA THR A 154 -0.58 9.24 11.14
C THR A 154 0.75 8.48 11.17
N SER A 155 1.86 9.20 11.33
CA SER A 155 3.20 8.62 11.46
C SER A 155 3.58 8.34 12.92
N LEU A 156 2.65 8.51 13.87
CA LEU A 156 2.84 8.04 15.24
C LEU A 156 2.89 6.50 15.28
N PRO A 157 3.79 5.91 16.08
CA PRO A 157 4.03 4.46 16.06
C PRO A 157 2.87 3.63 16.61
N ASP A 158 1.99 4.23 17.43
CA ASP A 158 0.88 3.52 18.05
C ASP A 158 -0.45 4.29 17.94
N SER A 159 -1.51 3.52 17.69
CA SER A 159 -2.89 4.02 17.55
C SER A 159 -3.44 4.72 18.81
N ALA A 160 -3.03 4.29 20.01
CA ALA A 160 -3.51 4.90 21.24
C ALA A 160 -2.92 6.30 21.43
N ASP A 161 -1.64 6.49 21.09
CA ASP A 161 -1.01 7.81 21.10
C ASP A 161 -1.59 8.73 20.01
N PHE A 162 -1.87 8.19 18.82
CA PHE A 162 -2.58 8.90 17.75
C PHE A 162 -3.93 9.45 18.23
N TYR A 163 -4.81 8.60 18.76
CA TYR A 163 -6.13 9.05 19.22
C TYR A 163 -6.06 9.86 20.53
N ALA A 164 -5.00 9.73 21.33
CA ALA A 164 -4.78 10.58 22.49
C ALA A 164 -4.55 12.05 22.10
N VAL A 165 -3.86 12.33 20.98
CA VAL A 165 -3.72 13.70 20.44
C VAL A 165 -5.09 14.29 20.12
N TYR A 166 -5.95 13.55 19.42
CA TYR A 166 -7.31 13.99 19.11
C TYR A 166 -8.20 14.15 20.33
N ASN A 167 -8.07 13.28 21.35
CA ASN A 167 -8.80 13.44 22.61
C ASN A 167 -8.40 14.72 23.36
N SER A 168 -7.12 15.12 23.31
CA SER A 168 -6.66 16.41 23.82
C SER A 168 -7.23 17.57 23.00
N ALA A 169 -7.24 17.46 21.67
CA ALA A 169 -7.83 18.47 20.78
C ALA A 169 -9.34 18.67 21.05
N LEU A 170 -10.10 17.57 21.23
CA LEU A 170 -11.51 17.61 21.62
C LEU A 170 -11.72 18.27 22.99
N SER A 171 -10.80 18.04 23.93
CA SER A 171 -10.84 18.67 25.25
C SER A 171 -10.63 20.18 25.16
N GLN A 172 -9.69 20.63 24.34
CA GLN A 172 -9.49 22.06 24.05
C GLN A 172 -10.72 22.67 23.35
N CYS A 173 -11.29 21.97 22.35
CA CYS A 173 -12.50 22.43 21.66
C CYS A 173 -13.68 22.60 22.63
N ARG A 174 -13.86 21.67 23.58
CA ARG A 174 -14.87 21.80 24.63
C ARG A 174 -14.61 22.96 25.58
N LYS A 175 -13.33 23.20 25.93
CA LYS A 175 -12.92 24.27 26.86
C LYS A 175 -13.22 25.64 26.28
N LEU A 176 -12.80 25.88 25.03
CA LEU A 176 -12.92 27.19 24.37
C LEU A 176 -14.27 27.40 23.68
N ARG A 177 -14.91 26.31 23.21
CA ARG A 177 -16.25 26.26 22.55
C ARG A 177 -16.37 26.95 21.19
N ASP A 178 -15.30 27.54 20.70
CA ASP A 178 -15.16 28.14 19.38
C ASP A 178 -14.50 27.19 18.36
N ARG A 179 -13.69 26.22 18.83
CA ARG A 179 -12.93 25.28 17.99
C ARG A 179 -13.69 23.99 17.65
N PHE A 180 -13.24 23.36 16.56
CA PHE A 180 -13.71 22.06 16.08
C PHE A 180 -12.53 21.27 15.48
N THR A 181 -12.37 19.98 15.79
CA THR A 181 -11.27 19.17 15.24
C THR A 181 -11.74 18.25 14.11
N ILE A 182 -10.94 18.18 13.05
CA ILE A 182 -11.16 17.23 11.95
C ILE A 182 -10.20 16.06 12.20
N ILE A 183 -10.75 14.87 12.29
CA ILE A 183 -10.05 13.69 12.77
C ILE A 183 -9.82 12.74 11.59
N ASP A 184 -8.56 12.37 11.38
CA ASP A 184 -8.20 11.27 10.49
C ASP A 184 -8.31 9.91 11.21
N THR A 185 -8.50 8.84 10.45
CA THR A 185 -8.31 7.49 10.98
C THR A 185 -6.82 7.16 11.06
N TYR A 186 -6.42 6.23 11.93
CA TYR A 186 -5.02 5.81 12.07
C TYR A 186 -4.56 4.97 10.88
N THR A 187 -5.45 4.13 10.37
CA THR A 187 -5.23 3.27 9.21
C THR A 187 -6.28 3.55 8.13
N ASP A 188 -6.02 3.06 6.92
CA ASP A 188 -7.04 2.99 5.87
C ASP A 188 -7.79 1.64 5.85
N HIS A 189 -7.51 0.76 6.82
CA HIS A 189 -8.17 -0.53 6.96
C HIS A 189 -9.50 -0.41 7.71
N LEU A 190 -10.60 -0.52 6.95
CA LEU A 190 -11.95 -0.36 7.50
C LEU A 190 -12.21 -1.25 8.72
N ALA A 191 -11.75 -2.51 8.69
CA ALA A 191 -12.00 -3.48 9.76
C ALA A 191 -11.40 -3.04 11.11
N THR A 192 -10.19 -2.48 11.08
CA THR A 192 -9.52 -1.89 12.25
C THR A 192 -10.35 -0.74 12.80
N GLU A 193 -10.69 0.23 11.94
CA GLU A 193 -11.30 1.48 12.39
C GLU A 193 -12.71 1.35 12.97
N ILE A 194 -13.47 0.34 12.53
CA ILE A 194 -14.87 0.18 12.97
C ILE A 194 -15.12 -1.01 13.88
N GLY A 195 -14.15 -1.93 14.04
CA GLY A 195 -14.38 -3.22 14.68
C GLY A 195 -13.26 -3.74 15.56
N ALA A 196 -12.11 -3.07 15.60
CA ALA A 196 -10.98 -3.49 16.43
C ALA A 196 -10.74 -2.52 17.60
N PRO A 197 -10.20 -2.99 18.74
CA PRO A 197 -9.84 -2.16 19.90
C PRO A 197 -8.89 -0.99 19.58
N GLU A 198 -8.13 -1.12 18.50
CA GLU A 198 -7.16 -0.14 18.00
C GLU A 198 -7.80 0.94 17.11
N GLY A 199 -9.10 0.83 16.82
CA GLY A 199 -9.81 1.73 15.93
C GLY A 199 -10.36 2.99 16.61
N VAL A 200 -10.72 3.97 15.78
CA VAL A 200 -11.32 5.25 16.24
C VAL A 200 -12.55 5.06 17.14
N ARG A 201 -13.33 3.99 16.93
CA ARG A 201 -14.56 3.74 17.71
C ARG A 201 -14.31 3.33 19.15
N ASP A 202 -13.14 2.81 19.47
CA ASP A 202 -12.80 2.37 20.82
C ASP A 202 -11.89 3.40 21.51
N LEU A 203 -10.92 3.99 20.80
CA LEU A 203 -9.90 4.84 21.42
C LEU A 203 -10.28 6.33 21.54
N ILE A 204 -11.18 6.86 20.71
CA ILE A 204 -11.72 8.22 20.94
C ILE A 204 -12.67 8.22 22.14
N THR A 205 -12.77 9.35 22.85
CA THR A 205 -13.70 9.53 23.98
C THR A 205 -15.15 9.12 23.66
N SER A 206 -15.81 8.48 24.64
CA SER A 206 -17.23 8.12 24.58
C SER A 206 -18.15 9.22 25.09
N ASP A 207 -17.60 10.23 25.77
CA ASP A 207 -18.40 11.33 26.34
C ASP A 207 -18.88 12.27 25.23
N ILE A 208 -20.21 12.39 25.13
CA ILE A 208 -20.92 13.20 24.14
C ILE A 208 -20.54 14.68 24.20
N GLU A 209 -20.17 15.19 25.38
CA GLU A 209 -19.80 16.59 25.57
C GLU A 209 -18.51 16.97 24.83
N PHE A 210 -17.68 15.98 24.52
CA PHE A 210 -16.49 16.15 23.70
C PHE A 210 -16.77 15.80 22.24
N ARG A 211 -17.44 14.66 21.98
CA ARG A 211 -17.68 14.13 20.62
C ARG A 211 -18.40 15.11 19.69
N LYS A 212 -19.24 16.00 20.22
CA LYS A 212 -19.90 17.02 19.39
C LYS A 212 -18.93 17.96 18.68
N TYR A 213 -17.71 18.16 19.19
CA TYR A 213 -16.70 19.07 18.66
C TYR A 213 -15.73 18.46 17.63
N GLY A 214 -15.97 17.23 17.18
CA GLY A 214 -15.12 16.61 16.16
C GLY A 214 -15.87 15.81 15.11
N ALA A 215 -15.25 15.62 13.95
CA ALA A 215 -15.76 14.78 12.87
C ALA A 215 -14.62 13.95 12.27
N VAL A 216 -14.88 12.66 12.09
CA VAL A 216 -13.93 11.72 11.48
C VAL A 216 -14.22 11.59 9.99
N TYR A 217 -13.18 11.53 9.17
CA TYR A 217 -13.29 11.30 7.72
C TYR A 217 -12.47 10.09 7.28
N TYR A 218 -13.01 9.28 6.39
CA TYR A 218 -12.41 8.04 5.89
C TYR A 218 -12.80 7.79 4.43
N PRO A 219 -11.95 7.21 3.57
CA PRO A 219 -10.57 6.75 3.83
C PRO A 219 -9.52 7.81 3.44
N TYR A 220 -8.25 7.40 3.45
CA TYR A 220 -7.14 8.15 2.85
C TYR A 220 -7.34 8.35 1.35
N LEU A 221 -6.61 9.32 0.80
CA LEU A 221 -6.81 9.81 -0.56
C LEU A 221 -5.49 9.74 -1.34
N GLU A 222 -5.53 9.05 -2.48
CA GLU A 222 -4.46 9.09 -3.46
C GLU A 222 -4.54 10.43 -4.20
N THR A 223 -3.49 11.24 -4.08
CA THR A 223 -3.47 12.59 -4.65
C THR A 223 -2.82 12.64 -6.02
N ILE A 224 -2.83 13.81 -6.67
CA ILE A 224 -2.03 14.04 -7.89
C ILE A 224 -0.62 14.53 -7.58
N LEU A 225 -0.29 14.73 -6.29
CA LEU A 225 0.99 15.26 -5.84
C LEU A 225 2.08 14.22 -6.09
N ASN A 226 3.26 14.71 -6.48
CA ASN A 226 4.45 13.89 -6.68
C ASN A 226 5.28 13.90 -5.41
N TYR A 227 5.98 12.79 -5.15
CA TYR A 227 7.00 12.75 -4.12
C TYR A 227 8.14 13.71 -4.48
N ALA A 228 8.61 14.47 -3.50
CA ALA A 228 9.95 15.03 -3.53
C ALA A 228 10.97 13.92 -3.28
N TYR A 229 12.09 13.99 -3.97
CA TYR A 229 13.16 13.00 -3.88
C TYR A 229 14.47 13.68 -4.28
N ASP A 230 15.58 13.16 -3.77
CA ASP A 230 16.92 13.58 -4.17
C ASP A 230 17.53 12.52 -5.11
N PRO A 231 17.80 12.83 -6.38
CA PRO A 231 18.45 11.89 -7.30
C PRO A 231 19.81 11.37 -6.83
N GLU A 232 20.50 12.06 -5.90
CA GLU A 232 21.78 11.60 -5.34
C GLU A 232 21.62 10.47 -4.32
N GLU A 233 20.43 10.35 -3.70
CA GLU A 233 20.15 9.36 -2.65
C GLU A 233 19.36 8.14 -3.16
N ILE A 234 18.78 8.21 -4.36
CA ILE A 234 18.07 7.07 -4.96
C ILE A 234 19.06 6.08 -5.57
N THR A 235 19.23 4.92 -4.92
CA THR A 235 20.06 3.82 -5.39
C THR A 235 19.29 2.92 -6.37
N ILE A 236 19.98 2.45 -7.41
CA ILE A 236 19.40 1.68 -8.49
C ILE A 236 19.78 0.22 -8.36
N ASN A 237 18.77 -0.66 -8.40
CA ASN A 237 18.99 -2.09 -8.51
C ASN A 237 18.89 -2.49 -9.99
N HIS A 238 19.98 -2.97 -10.59
CA HIS A 238 20.03 -3.34 -12.00
C HIS A 238 20.41 -4.81 -12.13
N VAL A 239 19.50 -5.59 -12.71
CA VAL A 239 19.70 -7.00 -12.99
C VAL A 239 19.72 -7.23 -14.49
N VAL A 240 20.71 -7.97 -14.96
CA VAL A 240 20.80 -8.50 -16.33
C VAL A 240 20.34 -9.94 -16.30
N VAL A 241 19.43 -10.28 -17.21
CA VAL A 241 18.94 -11.63 -17.44
C VAL A 241 19.58 -12.14 -18.72
N ASP A 242 20.44 -13.14 -18.55
CA ASP A 242 21.09 -13.84 -19.65
C ASP A 242 20.33 -15.12 -20.02
N SER A 243 20.41 -15.53 -21.29
CA SER A 243 19.88 -16.82 -21.75
C SER A 243 20.54 -17.98 -21.02
N SER A 244 19.76 -18.97 -20.58
CA SER A 244 20.30 -20.11 -19.85
C SER A 244 21.31 -20.90 -20.72
N PRO A 245 22.56 -21.08 -20.27
CA PRO A 245 23.55 -21.95 -20.92
C PRO A 245 23.13 -23.44 -20.97
N VAL A 246 22.02 -23.81 -20.31
CA VAL A 246 21.44 -25.15 -20.35
C VAL A 246 20.84 -25.48 -21.72
N THR A 247 20.46 -24.47 -22.52
CA THR A 247 19.88 -24.66 -23.86
C THR A 247 20.81 -25.48 -24.78
N ASP A 248 22.09 -25.11 -24.84
CA ASP A 248 23.08 -25.81 -25.67
C ASP A 248 23.33 -27.26 -25.17
N ILE A 249 23.20 -27.49 -23.86
CA ILE A 249 23.36 -28.83 -23.25
C ILE A 249 22.15 -29.71 -23.55
N LEU A 250 20.94 -29.16 -23.55
CA LEU A 250 19.72 -29.88 -23.92
C LEU A 250 19.73 -30.34 -25.38
N ASP A 251 20.25 -29.49 -26.29
CA ASP A 251 20.46 -29.88 -27.69
C ASP A 251 21.46 -31.04 -27.81
N GLU A 252 22.56 -31.01 -27.04
CA GLU A 252 23.54 -32.11 -27.00
C GLU A 252 22.95 -33.42 -26.43
N VAL A 253 22.13 -33.33 -25.38
CA VAL A 253 21.44 -34.50 -24.79
C VAL A 253 20.43 -35.10 -25.79
N ASP A 254 19.70 -34.30 -26.56
CA ASP A 254 18.77 -34.78 -27.60
C ASP A 254 19.50 -35.54 -28.71
N ASP A 255 20.67 -35.05 -29.14
CA ASP A 255 21.54 -35.76 -30.10
C ASP A 255 21.99 -37.13 -29.54
N ILE A 256 22.43 -37.19 -28.29
CA ILE A 256 22.85 -38.45 -27.64
C ILE A 256 21.68 -39.44 -27.50
N ILE A 257 20.49 -38.97 -27.16
CA ILE A 257 19.26 -39.78 -27.09
C ILE A 257 18.94 -40.40 -28.44
N SER A 258 19.00 -39.60 -29.51
CA SER A 258 18.78 -40.08 -30.88
C SER A 258 19.79 -41.15 -31.29
N GLU A 259 21.06 -41.02 -30.88
CA GLU A 259 22.08 -42.07 -31.08
C GLU A 259 21.76 -43.34 -30.28
N GLY A 260 21.36 -43.20 -29.01
CA GLY A 260 20.95 -44.31 -28.13
C GLY A 260 19.77 -45.11 -28.69
N ASP A 261 18.73 -44.43 -29.19
CA ASP A 261 17.59 -45.04 -29.88
C ASP A 261 18.02 -45.80 -31.13
N GLY A 262 18.98 -45.23 -31.88
CA GLY A 262 19.62 -45.89 -33.02
C GLY A 262 20.23 -47.24 -32.63
N ILE A 263 20.98 -47.28 -31.52
CA ILE A 263 21.57 -48.51 -30.99
C ILE A 263 20.47 -49.49 -30.60
N ILE A 264 19.49 -49.09 -29.78
CA ILE A 264 18.37 -49.95 -29.34
C ILE A 264 17.66 -50.59 -30.53
N SER A 265 17.41 -49.82 -31.59
CA SER A 265 16.75 -50.31 -32.80
C SER A 265 17.54 -51.39 -33.56
N SER A 266 18.87 -51.39 -33.43
CA SER A 266 19.77 -52.35 -34.09
C SER A 266 19.91 -53.67 -33.32
N ILE A 267 19.73 -53.65 -31.99
CA ILE A 267 19.94 -54.80 -31.09
C ILE A 267 19.12 -56.04 -31.50
N PRO A 268 17.81 -55.97 -31.84
CA PRO A 268 17.05 -57.15 -32.25
C PRO A 268 17.66 -57.88 -33.47
N GLY A 269 18.24 -57.12 -34.40
CA GLY A 269 18.96 -57.66 -35.56
C GLY A 269 20.23 -58.39 -35.15
N LEU A 270 21.03 -57.79 -34.25
CA LEU A 270 22.27 -58.39 -33.72
C LEU A 270 21.99 -59.66 -32.90
N VAL A 271 20.94 -59.63 -32.06
CA VAL A 271 20.48 -60.81 -31.28
C VAL A 271 20.05 -61.94 -32.22
N THR A 272 19.31 -61.63 -33.28
CA THR A 272 18.90 -62.63 -34.28
C THR A 272 20.12 -63.20 -35.00
N ALA A 273 21.05 -62.35 -35.44
CA ALA A 273 22.28 -62.78 -36.10
C ALA A 273 23.13 -63.71 -35.23
N PHE A 274 23.26 -63.42 -33.93
CA PHE A 274 23.94 -64.31 -33.00
C PHE A 274 23.19 -65.63 -32.78
N SER A 275 21.86 -65.59 -32.67
CA SER A 275 21.03 -66.79 -32.51
C SER A 275 21.14 -67.75 -33.71
N ASP A 276 21.13 -67.20 -34.93
CA ASP A 276 21.31 -67.96 -36.18
C ASP A 276 22.72 -68.57 -36.27
N ALA A 277 23.74 -67.80 -35.88
CA ALA A 277 25.13 -68.26 -35.81
C ALA A 277 25.29 -69.39 -34.78
N ASN A 278 24.70 -69.26 -33.60
CA ASN A 278 24.70 -70.30 -32.58
C ASN A 278 24.00 -71.57 -33.07
N THR A 279 22.81 -71.44 -33.68
CA THR A 279 22.06 -72.60 -34.23
C THR A 279 22.89 -73.36 -35.27
N SER A 280 23.60 -72.62 -36.13
CA SER A 280 24.51 -73.21 -37.13
C SER A 280 25.66 -73.95 -36.46
N LEU A 281 26.31 -73.35 -35.46
CA LEU A 281 27.38 -74.01 -34.69
C LEU A 281 26.89 -75.26 -33.95
N GLN A 282 25.67 -75.27 -33.42
CA GLN A 282 25.12 -76.45 -32.73
C GLN A 282 24.94 -77.66 -33.67
N ALA A 283 24.69 -77.41 -34.96
CA ALA A 283 24.52 -78.44 -35.97
C ALA A 283 25.86 -79.02 -36.49
N ASP A 284 26.97 -78.31 -36.31
CA ASP A 284 28.31 -78.72 -36.75
C ASP A 284 28.86 -79.91 -35.94
N THR A 285 29.82 -80.65 -36.52
CA THR A 285 30.65 -81.59 -35.75
C THR A 285 31.60 -80.83 -34.83
N ASP A 286 32.10 -81.45 -33.76
CA ASP A 286 33.02 -80.76 -32.83
C ASP A 286 34.31 -80.25 -33.54
N ALA A 287 34.77 -80.91 -34.60
CA ALA A 287 35.91 -80.43 -35.38
C ALA A 287 35.57 -79.19 -36.24
N ASP A 288 34.37 -79.17 -36.83
CA ASP A 288 33.89 -78.07 -37.66
C ASP A 288 33.51 -76.85 -36.81
N ALA A 289 32.85 -77.05 -35.66
CA ALA A 289 32.52 -75.99 -34.71
C ALA A 289 33.77 -75.25 -34.21
N LEU A 290 34.87 -75.97 -33.98
CA LEU A 290 36.15 -75.39 -33.58
C LEU A 290 36.74 -74.46 -34.67
N THR A 291 36.58 -74.84 -35.94
CA THR A 291 37.07 -74.10 -37.11
C THR A 291 36.15 -72.91 -37.42
N ASN A 292 34.85 -73.09 -37.24
CA ASN A 292 33.81 -72.12 -37.59
C ASN A 292 33.44 -71.17 -36.44
N ARG A 293 34.06 -71.27 -35.25
CA ARG A 293 33.74 -70.45 -34.06
C ARG A 293 33.64 -68.94 -34.32
N ASN A 294 34.41 -68.44 -35.29
CA ASN A 294 34.41 -67.03 -35.68
C ASN A 294 33.06 -66.55 -36.23
N ALA A 295 32.21 -67.47 -36.73
CA ALA A 295 30.86 -67.18 -37.19
C ALA A 295 29.94 -66.70 -36.06
N ALA A 296 30.18 -67.11 -34.80
CA ALA A 296 29.46 -66.61 -33.63
C ALA A 296 30.18 -65.46 -32.91
N LEU A 297 31.52 -65.43 -32.95
CA LEU A 297 32.30 -64.34 -32.35
C LEU A 297 32.06 -62.98 -33.00
N GLY A 298 31.78 -62.93 -34.31
CA GLY A 298 31.45 -61.68 -35.01
C GLY A 298 30.16 -61.03 -34.47
N PRO A 299 28.99 -61.69 -34.62
CA PRO A 299 27.73 -61.15 -34.11
C PRO A 299 27.71 -60.90 -32.60
N LEU A 300 28.42 -61.72 -31.80
CA LEU A 300 28.56 -61.48 -30.36
C LEU A 300 29.41 -60.24 -30.07
N GLY A 301 30.47 -60.02 -30.86
CA GLY A 301 31.30 -58.83 -30.78
C GLY A 301 30.54 -57.57 -31.16
N ASP A 302 29.77 -57.61 -32.26
CA ASP A 302 28.94 -56.48 -32.68
C ASP A 302 27.87 -56.13 -31.63
N LEU A 303 27.27 -57.14 -30.99
CA LEU A 303 26.33 -56.94 -29.88
C LEU A 303 27.02 -56.32 -28.66
N LEU A 304 28.20 -56.82 -28.27
CA LEU A 304 28.99 -56.27 -27.16
C LEU A 304 29.37 -54.81 -27.42
N THR A 305 29.83 -54.49 -28.63
CA THR A 305 30.16 -53.12 -29.04
C THR A 305 28.95 -52.21 -28.90
N GLY A 306 27.78 -52.60 -29.43
CA GLY A 306 26.57 -51.79 -29.29
C GLY A 306 26.15 -51.56 -27.83
N LEU A 307 26.29 -52.56 -26.95
CA LEU A 307 25.99 -52.41 -25.53
C LEU A 307 26.97 -51.50 -24.80
N SER A 308 28.27 -51.60 -25.12
CA SER A 308 29.29 -50.73 -24.55
C SER A 308 29.14 -49.29 -25.04
N GLU A 309 28.88 -49.08 -26.33
CA GLU A 309 28.61 -47.76 -26.90
C GLU A 309 27.38 -47.12 -26.26
N PHE A 310 26.28 -47.87 -26.10
CA PHE A 310 25.10 -47.37 -25.38
C PHE A 310 25.44 -46.96 -23.93
N SER A 311 26.20 -47.79 -23.22
CA SER A 311 26.61 -47.48 -21.84
C SER A 311 27.49 -46.24 -21.77
N GLU A 312 28.34 -45.98 -22.77
CA GLU A 312 29.19 -44.79 -22.84
C GLU A 312 28.35 -43.53 -23.10
N LEU A 313 27.41 -43.57 -24.06
CA LEU A 313 26.49 -42.48 -24.34
C LEU A 313 25.64 -42.10 -23.12
N MET A 314 25.10 -43.09 -22.40
CA MET A 314 24.32 -42.82 -21.19
C MET A 314 25.16 -42.23 -20.06
N GLN A 315 26.47 -42.55 -19.97
CA GLN A 315 27.36 -41.89 -19.01
C GLN A 315 27.62 -40.43 -19.39
N GLU A 316 27.71 -40.10 -20.68
CA GLU A 316 27.81 -38.72 -21.13
C GLU A 316 26.58 -37.90 -20.73
N ILE A 317 25.37 -38.47 -20.84
CA ILE A 317 24.15 -37.84 -20.34
C ILE A 317 24.20 -37.61 -18.81
N VAL A 318 24.72 -38.56 -18.04
CA VAL A 318 24.89 -38.40 -16.58
C VAL A 318 25.83 -37.24 -16.27
N ASP A 319 26.93 -37.12 -17.00
CA ASP A 319 27.89 -36.02 -16.83
C ASP A 319 27.22 -34.66 -17.14
N GLN A 320 26.45 -34.58 -18.22
CA GLN A 320 25.69 -33.37 -18.58
C GLN A 320 24.65 -33.00 -17.52
N GLY A 321 23.90 -33.99 -17.02
CA GLY A 321 22.92 -33.76 -15.95
C GLY A 321 23.56 -33.20 -14.68
N ASN A 322 24.74 -33.70 -14.29
CA ASN A 322 25.50 -33.19 -13.16
C ASN A 322 26.09 -31.79 -13.42
N ASN A 323 26.51 -31.50 -14.64
CA ASN A 323 26.96 -30.15 -15.02
C ASN A 323 25.83 -29.12 -14.85
N VAL A 324 24.63 -29.45 -15.33
CA VAL A 324 23.45 -28.58 -15.19
C VAL A 324 23.05 -28.42 -13.72
N ALA A 325 23.08 -29.49 -12.93
CA ALA A 325 22.85 -29.41 -11.48
C ALA A 325 23.83 -28.46 -10.79
N ALA A 326 25.11 -28.47 -11.16
CA ALA A 326 26.12 -27.57 -10.61
C ALA A 326 25.88 -26.10 -11.00
N MET A 327 25.22 -25.84 -12.12
CA MET A 327 24.88 -24.48 -12.58
C MET A 327 23.69 -23.90 -11.80
N ALA A 328 22.80 -24.75 -11.29
CA ALA A 328 21.65 -24.37 -10.47
C ALA A 328 21.96 -24.23 -8.96
N VAL A 329 23.22 -24.01 -8.56
CA VAL A 329 23.63 -24.04 -7.13
C VAL A 329 22.91 -23.01 -6.24
N SER A 330 22.35 -21.95 -6.84
CA SER A 330 21.54 -20.93 -6.15
C SER A 330 20.13 -21.42 -5.80
N ASN A 331 19.65 -22.50 -6.43
CA ASN A 331 18.37 -23.15 -6.17
C ASN A 331 18.58 -24.63 -5.85
N THR A 332 18.81 -24.93 -4.56
CA THR A 332 19.18 -26.27 -4.08
C THR A 332 18.14 -27.34 -4.43
N ASP A 333 16.86 -26.98 -4.45
CA ASP A 333 15.78 -27.94 -4.73
C ASP A 333 15.85 -28.45 -6.18
N LEU A 334 16.11 -27.55 -7.15
CA LEU A 334 16.27 -27.91 -8.55
C LEU A 334 17.61 -28.60 -8.82
N ALA A 335 18.69 -28.14 -8.18
CA ALA A 335 20.01 -28.77 -8.29
C ALA A 335 19.99 -30.22 -7.79
N ASP A 336 19.35 -30.48 -6.65
CA ASP A 336 19.20 -31.82 -6.09
C ASP A 336 18.34 -32.70 -7.01
N ALA A 337 17.24 -32.19 -7.56
CA ALA A 337 16.37 -32.94 -8.48
C ALA A 337 17.12 -33.41 -9.74
N ALA A 338 17.92 -32.53 -10.37
CA ALA A 338 18.72 -32.90 -11.54
C ALA A 338 19.84 -33.89 -11.20
N SER A 339 20.53 -33.71 -10.05
CA SER A 339 21.58 -34.64 -9.61
C SER A 339 21.02 -36.01 -9.24
N ASP A 340 19.85 -36.07 -8.59
CA ASP A 340 19.16 -37.32 -8.26
C ASP A 340 18.71 -38.07 -9.53
N ALA A 341 18.18 -37.35 -10.53
CA ALA A 341 17.80 -37.94 -11.82
C ALA A 341 19.02 -38.49 -12.57
N ALA A 342 20.14 -37.75 -12.60
CA ALA A 342 21.40 -38.22 -13.19
C ALA A 342 21.95 -39.44 -12.43
N ALA A 343 21.86 -39.45 -11.10
CA ALA A 343 22.28 -40.58 -10.27
C ALA A 343 21.44 -41.84 -10.51
N ALA A 344 20.14 -41.69 -10.81
CA ALA A 344 19.27 -42.82 -11.15
C ALA A 344 19.71 -43.50 -12.46
N VAL A 345 20.10 -42.72 -13.48
CA VAL A 345 20.67 -43.25 -14.73
C VAL A 345 22.03 -43.90 -14.46
N ALA A 346 22.90 -43.24 -13.68
CA ALA A 346 24.23 -43.76 -13.35
C ALA A 346 24.19 -45.12 -12.65
N ALA A 347 23.21 -45.34 -11.77
CA ALA A 347 23.03 -46.62 -11.06
C ALA A 347 22.78 -47.80 -12.01
N GLU A 348 22.09 -47.58 -13.13
CA GLU A 348 21.83 -48.61 -14.14
C GLU A 348 23.05 -48.89 -15.05
N LEU A 349 24.10 -48.07 -14.96
CA LEU A 349 25.34 -48.20 -15.74
C LEU A 349 26.52 -48.75 -14.93
N GLU A 350 26.35 -48.93 -13.61
CA GLU A 350 27.41 -49.49 -12.78
C GLU A 350 27.76 -50.93 -13.19
N ALA A 351 29.00 -51.36 -12.94
CA ALA A 351 29.43 -52.72 -13.28
C ALA A 351 28.57 -53.83 -12.62
N ALA A 352 27.89 -53.51 -11.52
CA ALA A 352 26.99 -54.41 -10.80
C ALA A 352 25.53 -54.35 -11.28
N SER A 353 25.18 -53.44 -12.19
CA SER A 353 23.83 -53.33 -12.75
C SER A 353 23.50 -54.50 -13.68
N ASP A 354 22.24 -54.61 -14.09
CA ASP A 354 21.81 -55.65 -15.04
C ASP A 354 22.53 -55.51 -16.39
N LEU A 355 22.75 -54.27 -16.87
CA LEU A 355 23.51 -53.99 -18.09
C LEU A 355 25.00 -54.29 -17.91
N GLY A 356 25.61 -53.81 -16.82
CA GLY A 356 27.02 -54.05 -16.52
C GLY A 356 27.36 -55.53 -16.38
N THR A 357 26.50 -56.27 -15.66
CA THR A 357 26.63 -57.72 -15.49
C THR A 357 26.45 -58.46 -16.81
N LEU A 358 25.50 -58.03 -17.66
CA LEU A 358 25.31 -58.62 -18.99
C LEU A 358 26.53 -58.42 -19.87
N ILE A 359 27.05 -57.19 -19.98
CA ILE A 359 28.25 -56.88 -20.78
C ILE A 359 29.42 -57.75 -20.33
N GLN A 360 29.66 -57.84 -19.02
CA GLN A 360 30.73 -58.69 -18.48
C GLN A 360 30.51 -60.16 -18.81
N THR A 361 29.30 -60.67 -18.62
CA THR A 361 28.94 -62.07 -18.89
C THR A 361 29.16 -62.42 -20.38
N LEU A 362 28.73 -61.56 -21.29
CA LEU A 362 28.92 -61.76 -22.72
C LEU A 362 30.40 -61.67 -23.12
N THR A 363 31.17 -60.80 -22.48
CA THR A 363 32.62 -60.69 -22.67
C THR A 363 33.35 -61.96 -22.22
N ASP A 364 32.92 -62.54 -21.09
CA ASP A 364 33.46 -63.80 -20.57
C ASP A 364 33.16 -64.95 -21.54
N PHE A 365 31.93 -65.01 -22.09
CA PHE A 365 31.57 -65.99 -23.11
C PHE A 365 32.34 -65.79 -24.42
N GLN A 366 32.54 -64.56 -24.88
CA GLN A 366 33.37 -64.26 -26.06
C GLN A 366 34.81 -64.76 -25.85
N THR A 367 35.35 -64.59 -24.64
CA THR A 367 36.67 -65.10 -24.24
C THR A 367 36.69 -66.63 -24.19
N ALA A 368 35.65 -67.26 -23.65
CA ALA A 368 35.54 -68.72 -23.60
C ALA A 368 35.47 -69.34 -25.01
N ILE A 369 34.67 -68.77 -25.92
CA ILE A 369 34.55 -69.23 -27.30
C ILE A 369 35.88 -69.07 -28.05
N SER A 370 36.56 -67.92 -27.91
CA SER A 370 37.84 -67.67 -28.58
C SER A 370 38.98 -68.53 -28.03
N GLY A 371 38.99 -68.81 -26.72
CA GLY A 371 40.01 -69.61 -26.03
C GLY A 371 39.79 -71.12 -26.04
N ALA A 372 38.64 -71.62 -26.49
CA ALA A 372 38.28 -73.04 -26.42
C ALA A 372 39.27 -73.96 -27.18
N GLY A 373 39.65 -75.07 -26.52
CA GLY A 373 40.60 -76.06 -27.04
C GLY A 373 39.97 -77.16 -27.90
N ASP A 374 38.66 -77.39 -27.75
CA ASP A 374 37.86 -78.29 -28.57
C ASP A 374 36.48 -77.70 -28.90
N GLY A 375 35.78 -78.29 -29.87
CA GLY A 375 34.51 -77.74 -30.35
C GLY A 375 33.33 -78.01 -29.43
N ALA A 376 33.44 -78.95 -28.49
CA ALA A 376 32.38 -79.18 -27.50
C ALA A 376 32.31 -77.98 -26.53
N ASP A 377 33.47 -77.45 -26.14
CA ASP A 377 33.57 -76.22 -25.34
C ASP A 377 33.05 -74.99 -26.10
N VAL A 378 33.35 -74.85 -27.40
CA VAL A 378 32.80 -73.77 -28.26
C VAL A 378 31.28 -73.82 -28.28
N LYS A 379 30.71 -75.01 -28.52
CA LYS A 379 29.25 -75.21 -28.59
C LYS A 379 28.58 -74.92 -27.25
N THR A 380 29.20 -75.33 -26.14
CA THR A 380 28.68 -75.07 -24.79
C THR A 380 28.67 -73.57 -24.49
N ALA A 381 29.81 -72.89 -24.64
CA ALA A 381 29.91 -71.46 -24.38
C ALA A 381 29.00 -70.62 -25.30
N SER A 382 28.85 -70.99 -26.58
CA SER A 382 27.92 -70.33 -27.50
C SER A 382 26.45 -70.54 -27.13
N ALA A 383 26.08 -71.74 -26.65
CA ALA A 383 24.72 -72.02 -26.19
C ALA A 383 24.39 -71.28 -24.89
N ASP A 384 25.34 -71.20 -23.98
CA ASP A 384 25.20 -70.47 -22.71
C ASP A 384 25.07 -68.95 -22.97
N ALA A 385 25.88 -68.39 -23.89
CA ALA A 385 25.74 -67.01 -24.34
C ALA A 385 24.37 -66.74 -24.96
N ALA A 386 23.87 -67.63 -25.81
CA ALA A 386 22.54 -67.49 -26.42
C ALA A 386 21.42 -67.52 -25.37
N SER A 387 21.57 -68.36 -24.35
CA SER A 387 20.65 -68.41 -23.22
C SER A 387 20.67 -67.12 -22.42
N ALA A 388 21.86 -66.59 -22.09
CA ALA A 388 22.03 -65.33 -21.38
C ALA A 388 21.39 -64.14 -22.14
N ILE A 389 21.64 -64.03 -23.45
CA ILE A 389 21.03 -62.99 -24.31
C ILE A 389 19.50 -63.09 -24.31
N SER A 390 18.96 -64.30 -24.43
CA SER A 390 17.50 -64.50 -24.45
C SER A 390 16.83 -64.17 -23.12
N MET A 391 17.52 -64.43 -22.00
CA MET A 391 17.01 -64.16 -20.66
C MET A 391 17.08 -62.68 -20.28
N ALA A 392 18.07 -61.95 -20.80
CA ALA A 392 18.29 -60.56 -20.46
C ALA A 392 17.25 -59.58 -21.07
N ASN A 393 16.57 -59.98 -22.15
CA ASN A 393 15.64 -59.12 -22.89
C ASN A 393 16.23 -57.71 -23.15
N ILE A 394 17.37 -57.69 -23.82
CA ILE A 394 18.21 -56.52 -24.02
C ILE A 394 17.44 -55.27 -24.47
N PRO A 395 16.50 -55.33 -25.43
CA PRO A 395 15.76 -54.12 -25.84
C PRO A 395 14.96 -53.49 -24.69
N ALA A 396 14.34 -54.31 -23.82
CA ALA A 396 13.58 -53.80 -22.68
C ALA A 396 14.50 -53.24 -21.59
N LEU A 397 15.68 -53.83 -21.40
CA LEU A 397 16.69 -53.32 -20.47
C LEU A 397 17.18 -51.94 -20.90
N LEU A 398 17.58 -51.78 -22.16
CA LEU A 398 18.07 -50.49 -22.68
C LEU A 398 16.96 -49.43 -22.70
N GLN A 399 15.73 -49.81 -23.07
CA GLN A 399 14.58 -48.90 -23.01
C GLN A 399 14.29 -48.44 -21.58
N GLY A 400 14.44 -49.32 -20.57
CA GLY A 400 14.25 -48.93 -19.17
C GLY A 400 15.26 -47.85 -18.71
N ILE A 401 16.47 -47.87 -19.26
CA ILE A 401 17.47 -46.82 -19.02
C ILE A 401 17.08 -45.54 -19.76
N MET A 402 16.63 -45.64 -21.01
CA MET A 402 16.12 -44.47 -21.76
C MET A 402 14.93 -43.80 -21.07
N ASP A 403 14.03 -44.55 -20.45
CA ASP A 403 12.86 -44.01 -19.74
C ASP A 403 13.25 -43.19 -18.47
N LEU A 404 14.46 -43.42 -17.94
CA LEU A 404 15.06 -42.59 -16.87
C LEU A 404 15.69 -41.31 -17.41
N VAL A 405 16.12 -41.31 -18.67
CA VAL A 405 16.63 -40.12 -19.35
C VAL A 405 15.45 -39.25 -19.82
N ASP A 406 14.55 -39.82 -20.62
CA ASP A 406 13.36 -39.17 -21.16
C ASP A 406 12.09 -39.87 -20.63
N PRO A 407 11.24 -39.20 -19.82
CA PRO A 407 11.25 -37.75 -19.55
C PRO A 407 11.99 -37.37 -18.26
N THR A 408 12.41 -38.32 -17.41
CA THR A 408 12.72 -38.00 -16.01
C THR A 408 13.89 -37.02 -15.83
N LEU A 409 15.02 -37.25 -16.49
CA LEU A 409 16.15 -36.32 -16.44
C LEU A 409 15.86 -35.06 -17.26
N ILE A 410 15.30 -35.19 -18.46
CA ILE A 410 14.97 -34.04 -19.32
C ILE A 410 14.03 -33.05 -18.61
N ASP A 411 12.97 -33.52 -17.97
CA ASP A 411 12.02 -32.68 -17.23
C ASP A 411 12.75 -31.87 -16.13
N ALA A 412 13.67 -32.51 -15.40
CA ALA A 412 14.47 -31.83 -14.38
C ALA A 412 15.40 -30.77 -14.98
N LEU A 413 16.00 -31.03 -16.15
CA LEU A 413 16.85 -30.08 -16.87
C LEU A 413 16.04 -28.90 -17.44
N LEU A 414 14.85 -29.15 -17.98
CA LEU A 414 13.93 -28.12 -18.50
C LEU A 414 13.43 -27.18 -17.39
N GLU A 415 13.21 -27.70 -16.17
CA GLU A 415 12.87 -26.85 -15.02
C GLU A 415 14.01 -25.88 -14.67
N ILE A 416 15.27 -26.30 -14.85
CA ILE A 416 16.45 -25.45 -14.66
C ILE A 416 16.65 -24.48 -15.83
N GLU A 417 16.38 -24.89 -17.07
CA GLU A 417 16.40 -23.99 -18.24
C GLU A 417 15.44 -22.80 -18.04
N GLY A 418 14.29 -23.04 -17.41
CA GLY A 418 13.33 -22.01 -17.03
C GLY A 418 13.80 -21.03 -15.95
N MET A 419 14.99 -21.21 -15.39
CA MET A 419 15.61 -20.23 -14.49
C MET A 419 16.26 -19.11 -15.30
N ASP A 420 15.76 -17.89 -15.12
CA ASP A 420 16.47 -16.69 -15.54
C ASP A 420 17.80 -16.59 -14.76
N MET A 421 18.93 -16.61 -15.46
CA MET A 421 20.22 -16.33 -14.83
C MET A 421 20.36 -14.82 -14.63
N GLU A 422 20.25 -14.40 -13.38
CA GLU A 422 20.36 -13.00 -12.97
C GLU A 422 21.82 -12.65 -12.59
N SER A 423 22.35 -11.58 -13.17
CA SER A 423 23.64 -10.99 -12.77
C SER A 423 23.52 -9.48 -12.58
N ASP A 424 24.42 -8.88 -11.80
CA ASP A 424 24.41 -7.44 -11.54
C ASP A 424 24.75 -6.67 -12.82
N GLY A 425 23.85 -5.78 -13.23
CA GLY A 425 24.03 -4.94 -14.40
C GLY A 425 24.93 -3.74 -14.14
N ILE A 426 25.39 -3.08 -15.21
CA ILE A 426 26.33 -1.94 -15.15
C ILE A 426 25.84 -0.73 -14.33
N LEU A 427 24.55 -0.70 -13.99
CA LEU A 427 23.92 0.42 -13.27
C LEU A 427 23.64 0.05 -11.81
N ASP A 428 23.93 -1.18 -11.39
CA ASP A 428 23.61 -1.64 -10.05
C ASP A 428 24.44 -0.89 -9.01
N GLY A 429 23.78 -0.45 -7.94
CA GLY A 429 24.39 0.34 -6.86
C GLY A 429 24.72 1.79 -7.22
N MET A 430 24.49 2.24 -8.45
CA MET A 430 24.68 3.65 -8.83
C MET A 430 23.56 4.53 -8.28
N ALA A 431 23.88 5.79 -7.99
CA ALA A 431 22.85 6.79 -7.69
C ALA A 431 22.13 7.23 -8.98
N MET A 432 20.86 7.61 -8.87
CA MET A 432 20.06 8.05 -10.02
C MET A 432 20.69 9.25 -10.74
N SER A 433 21.35 10.16 -10.03
CA SER A 433 22.07 11.32 -10.61
C SER A 433 23.21 10.89 -11.54
N GLU A 434 23.93 9.82 -11.20
CA GLU A 434 25.05 9.29 -11.98
C GLU A 434 24.60 8.63 -13.29
N ILE A 435 23.38 8.05 -13.30
CA ILE A 435 22.81 7.41 -14.50
C ILE A 435 22.57 8.43 -15.61
N GLU A 436 22.32 9.70 -15.32
CA GLU A 436 22.05 10.71 -16.35
C GLU A 436 23.20 10.80 -17.37
N GLU A 437 24.45 10.66 -16.91
CA GLU A 437 25.64 10.69 -17.75
C GLU A 437 25.91 9.34 -18.46
N VAL A 438 25.59 8.22 -17.80
CA VAL A 438 25.86 6.86 -18.31
C VAL A 438 24.79 6.41 -19.31
N ASP A 439 23.51 6.56 -18.96
CA ASP A 439 22.35 6.16 -19.76
C ASP A 439 21.16 7.13 -19.54
N SER A 440 21.19 8.23 -20.29
CA SER A 440 20.11 9.23 -20.28
C SER A 440 18.73 8.66 -20.65
N ALA A 441 18.64 7.56 -21.41
CA ALA A 441 17.36 6.98 -21.79
C ALA A 441 16.73 6.26 -20.59
N THR A 442 17.51 5.47 -19.87
CA THR A 442 17.09 4.80 -18.63
C THR A 442 16.80 5.82 -17.53
N TYR A 443 17.63 6.85 -17.35
CA TYR A 443 17.36 7.97 -16.43
C TYR A 443 15.98 8.61 -16.67
N ASN A 444 15.64 8.91 -17.94
CA ASN A 444 14.34 9.50 -18.27
C ASN A 444 13.17 8.53 -18.02
N LYS A 445 13.37 7.22 -18.22
CA LYS A 445 12.37 6.19 -17.86
C LYS A 445 12.14 6.15 -16.35
N ILE A 446 13.21 6.16 -15.54
CA ILE A 446 13.15 6.20 -14.08
C ILE A 446 12.41 7.45 -13.62
N LYS A 447 12.81 8.62 -14.11
CA LYS A 447 12.14 9.90 -13.81
C LYS A 447 10.66 9.88 -14.17
N SER A 448 10.30 9.28 -15.31
CA SER A 448 8.89 9.09 -15.69
C SER A 448 8.16 8.14 -14.75
N GLY A 449 8.81 7.06 -14.30
CA GLY A 449 8.30 6.13 -13.29
C GLY A 449 8.01 6.81 -11.95
N ILE A 450 8.97 7.57 -11.42
CA ILE A 450 8.82 8.33 -10.16
C ILE A 450 7.65 9.32 -10.26
N ASN A 451 7.50 10.03 -11.38
CA ASN A 451 6.39 10.96 -11.60
C ASN A 451 5.00 10.29 -11.68
N LYS A 452 4.94 8.96 -11.87
CA LYS A 452 3.68 8.21 -11.80
C LYS A 452 3.30 7.83 -10.37
N LEU A 453 4.26 7.82 -9.44
CA LEU A 453 3.97 7.64 -8.02
C LEU A 453 3.13 8.82 -7.51
N LYS A 454 2.26 8.52 -6.55
CA LYS A 454 1.30 9.47 -6.01
C LYS A 454 1.37 9.47 -4.49
N VAL A 455 1.41 10.66 -3.90
CA VAL A 455 1.37 10.82 -2.45
C VAL A 455 -0.04 10.47 -1.97
N VAL A 456 -0.12 9.54 -1.01
CA VAL A 456 -1.35 9.24 -0.27
C VAL A 456 -1.42 10.13 0.95
N LEU A 457 -2.54 10.83 1.14
CA LEU A 457 -2.77 11.72 2.27
C LEU A 457 -3.99 11.32 3.10
N PRO A 458 -3.94 11.52 4.43
CA PRO A 458 -5.13 11.58 5.27
C PRO A 458 -6.07 12.72 4.82
N PRO A 459 -7.39 12.55 4.97
CA PRO A 459 -8.36 13.48 4.37
C PRO A 459 -8.50 14.84 5.08
N SER A 460 -8.07 14.99 6.34
CA SER A 460 -8.40 16.14 7.18
C SER A 460 -8.07 17.49 6.53
N SER A 461 -6.88 17.65 5.96
CA SER A 461 -6.41 18.90 5.33
C SER A 461 -7.23 19.28 4.10
N LEU A 462 -7.63 18.30 3.30
CA LEU A 462 -8.51 18.52 2.14
C LEU A 462 -9.91 18.92 2.62
N VAL A 463 -10.43 18.25 3.64
CA VAL A 463 -11.73 18.54 4.23
C VAL A 463 -11.77 19.93 4.86
N ALA A 464 -10.70 20.37 5.52
CA ALA A 464 -10.58 21.74 6.04
C ALA A 464 -10.67 22.78 4.91
N GLY A 465 -10.03 22.51 3.76
CA GLY A 465 -10.17 23.36 2.57
C GLY A 465 -11.61 23.42 2.08
N ILE A 466 -12.32 22.29 2.10
CA ILE A 466 -13.75 22.26 1.79
C ILE A 466 -14.59 23.03 2.80
N TYR A 467 -14.29 22.95 4.10
CA TYR A 467 -14.98 23.73 5.12
C TYR A 467 -14.81 25.23 4.84
N ALA A 468 -13.58 25.70 4.60
CA ALA A 468 -13.30 27.09 4.26
C ALA A 468 -14.06 27.55 2.99
N ARG A 469 -14.05 26.72 1.95
CA ARG A 469 -14.76 27.01 0.69
C ARG A 469 -16.28 27.05 0.86
N VAL A 470 -16.86 26.09 1.58
CA VAL A 470 -18.31 26.02 1.78
C VAL A 470 -18.79 27.16 2.68
N ASP A 471 -18.06 27.44 3.75
CA ASP A 471 -18.38 28.52 4.68
C ASP A 471 -18.39 29.89 3.98
N SER A 472 -17.36 30.18 3.19
CA SER A 472 -17.23 31.47 2.48
C SER A 472 -18.27 31.65 1.36
N THR A 473 -18.77 30.57 0.76
CA THR A 473 -19.70 30.64 -0.38
C THR A 473 -21.17 30.41 -0.01
N ARG A 474 -21.44 29.65 1.06
CA ARG A 474 -22.79 29.19 1.43
C ARG A 474 -23.12 29.36 2.93
N GLY A 475 -22.14 29.75 3.74
CA GLY A 475 -22.28 29.90 5.19
C GLY A 475 -22.05 28.60 5.96
N VAL A 476 -21.63 28.73 7.22
CA VAL A 476 -21.26 27.61 8.12
C VAL A 476 -22.41 26.62 8.42
N TRP A 477 -23.67 27.06 8.22
CA TRP A 477 -24.86 26.22 8.38
C TRP A 477 -25.07 25.25 7.20
N GLN A 478 -24.32 25.40 6.11
CA GLN A 478 -24.36 24.46 5.00
C GLN A 478 -23.49 23.23 5.29
N ALA A 479 -24.04 22.03 5.10
CA ALA A 479 -23.28 20.80 5.24
C ALA A 479 -22.12 20.74 4.22
N PRO A 480 -20.87 20.49 4.65
CA PRO A 480 -19.71 20.33 3.78
C PRO A 480 -19.64 18.92 3.15
N ALA A 481 -20.78 18.43 2.65
CA ALA A 481 -20.93 17.13 2.00
C ALA A 481 -21.59 17.28 0.63
N ASN A 482 -21.47 16.25 -0.22
CA ASN A 482 -21.77 16.28 -1.65
C ASN A 482 -20.95 17.38 -2.36
N VAL A 483 -19.68 17.50 -1.97
CA VAL A 483 -18.72 18.47 -2.51
C VAL A 483 -17.52 17.70 -3.04
N SER A 484 -17.06 18.05 -4.24
CA SER A 484 -15.91 17.40 -4.89
C SER A 484 -14.59 17.87 -4.31
N LEU A 485 -13.66 16.92 -4.19
CA LEU A 485 -12.29 17.16 -3.81
C LEU A 485 -11.43 17.42 -5.05
N ASN A 486 -10.60 18.46 -4.97
CA ASN A 486 -9.55 18.74 -5.93
C ASN A 486 -8.26 18.03 -5.50
N PHE A 487 -7.36 17.80 -6.46
CA PHE A 487 -6.06 17.14 -6.25
C PHE A 487 -6.15 15.70 -5.74
N VAL A 488 -7.30 15.06 -5.93
CA VAL A 488 -7.55 13.66 -5.57
C VAL A 488 -7.79 12.84 -6.84
N VAL A 489 -7.05 11.75 -6.99
CA VAL A 489 -7.29 10.73 -8.01
C VAL A 489 -8.46 9.86 -7.57
N LYS A 490 -8.34 9.23 -6.39
CA LYS A 490 -9.35 8.34 -5.80
C LYS A 490 -9.10 8.15 -4.30
N PRO A 491 -10.10 7.71 -3.51
CA PRO A 491 -9.89 7.17 -2.18
C PRO A 491 -9.11 5.84 -2.25
N THR A 492 -8.26 5.55 -1.27
CA THR A 492 -7.49 4.28 -1.22
C THR A 492 -8.41 3.07 -1.10
N VAL A 493 -9.54 3.24 -0.40
CA VAL A 493 -10.58 2.22 -0.26
C VAL A 493 -11.87 2.66 -0.97
N LYS A 494 -12.36 1.81 -1.88
CA LYS A 494 -13.65 2.04 -2.54
C LYS A 494 -14.80 1.69 -1.61
N VAL A 495 -15.33 2.67 -0.90
CA VAL A 495 -16.46 2.50 0.05
C VAL A 495 -17.78 2.21 -0.68
N THR A 496 -18.32 1.01 -0.48
CA THR A 496 -19.65 0.60 -0.96
C THR A 496 -20.77 1.17 -0.08
N ASN A 497 -22.04 0.95 -0.47
CA ASN A 497 -23.17 1.37 0.36
C ASN A 497 -23.22 0.60 1.69
N GLU A 498 -22.94 -0.70 1.65
CA GLU A 498 -22.92 -1.58 2.83
C GLU A 498 -21.80 -1.19 3.79
N MET A 499 -20.62 -0.84 3.26
CA MET A 499 -19.52 -0.30 4.06
C MET A 499 -19.89 1.05 4.68
N GLN A 500 -20.52 1.93 3.90
CA GLN A 500 -20.98 3.23 4.40
C GLN A 500 -22.04 3.09 5.51
N ASP A 501 -22.97 2.16 5.38
CA ASP A 501 -23.98 1.91 6.41
C ASP A 501 -23.34 1.54 7.75
N ARG A 502 -22.23 0.79 7.70
CA ARG A 502 -21.43 0.49 8.90
C ARG A 502 -20.68 1.71 9.42
N LEU A 503 -20.26 2.66 8.59
CA LEU A 503 -19.58 3.91 8.99
C LEU A 503 -20.54 4.94 9.63
N ASN A 504 -21.81 4.92 9.21
CA ASN A 504 -22.82 5.94 9.52
C ASN A 504 -23.11 6.15 11.02
N VAL A 505 -23.71 5.20 11.74
CA VAL A 505 -23.84 5.25 13.21
C VAL A 505 -23.59 3.84 13.72
N ASP A 506 -22.61 3.70 14.59
CA ASP A 506 -22.39 2.45 15.29
C ASP A 506 -23.45 2.20 16.36
N THR A 507 -24.04 1.00 16.41
CA THR A 507 -25.09 0.69 17.39
C THR A 507 -24.58 0.59 18.83
N THR A 508 -23.27 0.35 19.01
CA THR A 508 -22.66 0.13 20.32
C THR A 508 -22.05 1.42 20.87
N SER A 509 -21.11 2.02 20.13
CA SER A 509 -20.40 3.25 20.51
C SER A 509 -21.21 4.52 20.22
N GLY A 510 -22.17 4.48 19.29
CA GLY A 510 -22.93 5.66 18.85
C GLY A 510 -22.13 6.63 17.97
N LYS A 511 -20.89 6.28 17.61
CA LYS A 511 -19.97 7.14 16.85
C LYS A 511 -20.22 7.03 15.34
N SER A 512 -19.98 8.13 14.63
CA SER A 512 -20.08 8.24 13.17
C SER A 512 -18.72 8.49 12.54
N ILE A 513 -18.54 7.99 11.32
CA ILE A 513 -17.40 8.27 10.45
C ILE A 513 -17.95 8.73 9.10
N ASN A 514 -17.46 9.84 8.57
CA ASN A 514 -17.90 10.40 7.30
C ASN A 514 -17.13 9.76 6.15
N ALA A 515 -17.85 9.11 5.24
CA ALA A 515 -17.24 8.48 4.07
C ALA A 515 -16.87 9.51 3.00
N ILE A 516 -15.74 9.30 2.33
CA ILE A 516 -15.37 9.93 1.07
C ILE A 516 -15.50 8.86 -0.02
N ARG A 517 -16.24 9.17 -1.09
CA ARG A 517 -16.66 8.18 -2.10
C ARG A 517 -16.42 8.66 -3.52
N SER A 518 -16.02 7.74 -4.38
CA SER A 518 -15.96 7.98 -5.83
C SER A 518 -17.29 7.64 -6.50
N PHE A 519 -17.75 8.56 -7.34
CA PHE A 519 -18.95 8.42 -8.15
C PHE A 519 -18.61 8.62 -9.62
N THR A 520 -19.07 7.70 -10.47
CA THR A 520 -18.93 7.82 -11.93
C THR A 520 -19.57 9.10 -12.42
N GLY A 521 -18.80 9.93 -13.15
CA GLY A 521 -19.26 11.21 -13.71
C GLY A 521 -19.35 12.38 -12.71
N LYS A 522 -19.10 12.15 -11.41
CA LYS A 522 -19.05 13.23 -10.39
C LYS A 522 -17.71 13.33 -9.67
N GLY A 523 -16.81 12.36 -9.87
CA GLY A 523 -15.51 12.31 -9.21
C GLY A 523 -15.61 11.85 -7.76
N THR A 524 -14.62 12.24 -6.95
CA THR A 524 -14.54 11.91 -5.52
C THR A 524 -15.20 13.00 -4.68
N LEU A 525 -16.19 12.61 -3.88
CA LEU A 525 -17.02 13.51 -3.08
C LEU A 525 -16.91 13.17 -1.59
N ILE A 526 -16.91 14.20 -0.74
CA ILE A 526 -17.23 14.03 0.69
C ILE A 526 -18.70 13.62 0.79
N TRP A 527 -18.98 12.49 1.45
CA TRP A 527 -20.29 11.85 1.47
C TRP A 527 -20.80 11.57 2.88
N GLY A 528 -20.56 12.53 3.79
CA GLY A 528 -21.06 12.57 5.16
C GLY A 528 -20.75 13.91 5.81
N ALA A 529 -21.60 14.35 6.75
CA ALA A 529 -21.42 15.60 7.51
C ALA A 529 -21.86 15.45 8.97
N ARG A 530 -21.58 14.29 9.57
CA ARG A 530 -21.87 13.98 10.98
C ARG A 530 -20.67 14.29 11.85
N THR A 531 -20.95 14.71 13.08
CA THR A 531 -19.94 14.76 14.16
C THR A 531 -19.73 13.35 14.70
N LEU A 532 -18.79 13.17 15.63
CA LEU A 532 -18.65 11.92 16.38
C LEU A 532 -19.87 11.60 17.27
N ALA A 533 -20.74 12.58 17.55
CA ALA A 533 -21.99 12.39 18.29
C ALA A 533 -23.12 11.89 17.36
N GLY A 534 -22.86 10.80 16.64
CA GLY A 534 -23.71 10.28 15.57
C GLY A 534 -25.12 9.89 15.99
N ASN A 535 -25.24 9.27 17.17
CA ASN A 535 -26.51 8.83 17.73
C ASN A 535 -27.28 9.94 18.48
N ASP A 536 -26.69 11.12 18.63
CA ASP A 536 -27.35 12.25 19.27
C ASP A 536 -28.39 12.88 18.34
N ASN A 537 -29.43 13.51 18.90
CA ASN A 537 -30.47 14.16 18.11
C ASN A 537 -30.24 15.68 17.95
N GLU A 538 -29.38 16.28 18.76
CA GLU A 538 -29.10 17.72 18.76
C GLU A 538 -27.82 18.03 17.98
N TRP A 539 -26.73 17.33 18.30
CA TRP A 539 -25.36 17.60 17.86
C TRP A 539 -24.85 16.66 16.76
N ARG A 540 -25.74 15.89 16.14
CA ARG A 540 -25.39 14.91 15.09
C ARG A 540 -24.60 15.49 13.93
N TYR A 541 -24.88 16.72 13.54
CA TYR A 541 -24.42 17.28 12.26
C TYR A 541 -23.38 18.38 12.46
N VAL A 542 -22.29 18.29 11.69
CA VAL A 542 -21.20 19.28 11.60
C VAL A 542 -21.71 20.71 11.45
N PRO A 543 -22.56 21.05 10.45
CA PRO A 543 -23.02 22.43 10.25
C PRO A 543 -23.80 22.97 11.45
N VAL A 544 -24.52 22.11 12.19
CA VAL A 544 -25.26 22.53 13.38
C VAL A 544 -24.29 22.92 14.48
N ARG A 545 -23.34 22.04 14.85
CA ARG A 545 -22.37 22.37 15.91
C ARG A 545 -21.51 23.59 15.55
N ARG A 546 -20.99 23.64 14.32
CA ARG A 546 -20.12 24.76 13.90
C ARG A 546 -20.86 26.09 13.82
N PHE A 547 -22.15 26.09 13.45
CA PHE A 547 -22.98 27.30 13.53
C PHE A 547 -23.14 27.77 14.98
N PHE A 548 -23.39 26.86 15.93
CA PHE A 548 -23.45 27.22 17.35
C PHE A 548 -22.12 27.78 17.86
N ASN A 549 -20.97 27.19 17.52
CA ASN A 549 -19.65 27.73 17.87
C ASN A 549 -19.49 29.18 17.39
N MET A 550 -19.82 29.45 16.13
CA MET A 550 -19.74 30.81 15.56
C MET A 550 -20.63 31.80 16.29
N VAL A 551 -21.88 31.44 16.58
CA VAL A 551 -22.82 32.33 17.26
C VAL A 551 -22.42 32.56 18.72
N GLU A 552 -22.03 31.51 19.44
CA GLU A 552 -21.55 31.59 20.82
C GLU A 552 -20.37 32.55 20.92
N GLU A 553 -19.36 32.42 20.04
CA GLU A 553 -18.17 33.26 20.08
C GLU A 553 -18.45 34.70 19.62
N SER A 554 -19.24 34.88 18.55
CA SER A 554 -19.64 36.21 18.07
C SER A 554 -20.40 36.99 19.15
N VAL A 555 -21.36 36.34 19.80
CA VAL A 555 -22.15 36.95 20.88
C VAL A 555 -21.29 37.24 22.10
N LYS A 556 -20.41 36.31 22.49
CA LYS A 556 -19.47 36.50 23.61
C LYS A 556 -18.64 37.77 23.40
N LYS A 557 -17.91 37.88 22.29
CA LYS A 557 -17.10 39.07 21.95
C LYS A 557 -17.94 40.36 21.92
N ALA A 558 -19.12 40.31 21.30
CA ALA A 558 -19.99 41.49 21.23
C ALA A 558 -20.52 41.95 22.60
N THR A 559 -20.72 41.02 23.53
CA THR A 559 -21.22 41.33 24.88
C THR A 559 -20.15 41.88 25.83
N GLU A 560 -18.86 41.78 25.50
CA GLU A 560 -17.76 42.26 26.35
C GLU A 560 -17.85 43.76 26.66
N GLN A 561 -18.32 44.56 25.70
CA GLN A 561 -18.50 46.01 25.88
C GLN A 561 -19.53 46.38 26.97
N PHE A 562 -20.37 45.43 27.40
CA PHE A 562 -21.35 45.63 28.47
C PHE A 562 -20.84 45.15 29.84
N VAL A 563 -19.63 44.62 29.92
CA VAL A 563 -19.00 44.27 31.19
C VAL A 563 -18.70 45.59 31.93
N PHE A 564 -19.11 45.66 33.21
CA PHE A 564 -19.06 46.87 34.04
C PHE A 564 -20.03 48.01 33.68
N GLU A 565 -20.93 47.82 32.72
CA GLU A 565 -22.09 48.71 32.56
C GLU A 565 -23.07 48.57 33.74
N PRO A 566 -23.91 49.58 34.03
CA PRO A 566 -24.97 49.45 35.02
C PRO A 566 -25.85 48.21 34.74
N ASN A 567 -25.95 47.30 35.71
CA ASN A 567 -26.77 46.08 35.61
C ASN A 567 -28.26 46.40 35.81
N ASP A 568 -28.83 47.13 34.85
CA ASP A 568 -30.23 47.59 34.84
C ASP A 568 -31.00 47.15 33.59
N ALA A 569 -32.30 47.43 33.58
CA ALA A 569 -33.18 47.06 32.48
C ALA A 569 -32.79 47.69 31.13
N ASN A 570 -32.12 48.85 31.11
CA ASN A 570 -31.69 49.48 29.87
C ASN A 570 -30.56 48.68 29.22
N THR A 571 -29.58 48.26 30.01
CA THR A 571 -28.47 47.40 29.55
C THR A 571 -29.00 46.06 29.04
N TRP A 572 -29.93 45.43 29.76
CA TRP A 572 -30.54 44.16 29.35
C TRP A 572 -31.25 44.27 28.00
N VAL A 573 -32.02 45.35 27.78
CA VAL A 573 -32.72 45.58 26.51
C VAL A 573 -31.75 45.82 25.36
N LYS A 574 -30.64 46.53 25.59
CA LYS A 574 -29.60 46.74 24.57
C LYS A 574 -28.95 45.41 24.15
N VAL A 575 -28.55 44.59 25.13
CA VAL A 575 -27.94 43.27 24.88
C VAL A 575 -28.90 42.36 24.13
N ARG A 576 -30.18 42.30 24.57
CA ARG A 576 -31.20 41.51 23.89
C ARG A 576 -31.37 41.95 22.43
N ALA A 577 -31.59 43.24 22.20
CA ALA A 577 -31.84 43.78 20.87
C ALA A 577 -30.65 43.55 19.93
N MET A 578 -29.42 43.69 20.44
CA MET A 578 -28.20 43.41 19.68
C MET A 578 -28.14 41.95 19.20
N ILE A 579 -28.40 40.98 20.10
CA ILE A 579 -28.37 39.56 19.78
C ILE A 579 -29.55 39.19 18.85
N GLU A 580 -30.75 39.70 19.12
CA GLU A 580 -31.93 39.47 18.27
C GLU A 580 -31.67 39.97 16.85
N ASN A 581 -31.13 41.19 16.69
CA ASN A 581 -30.80 41.74 15.37
C ASN A 581 -29.82 40.85 14.59
N PHE A 582 -28.79 40.33 15.27
CA PHE A 582 -27.85 39.40 14.66
C PHE A 582 -28.53 38.11 14.20
N LEU A 583 -29.33 37.48 15.06
CA LEU A 583 -30.04 36.24 14.72
C LEU A 583 -31.10 36.45 13.62
N VAL A 584 -31.71 37.63 13.51
CA VAL A 584 -32.58 37.99 12.38
C VAL A 584 -31.78 37.98 11.07
N LEU A 585 -30.54 38.48 11.05
CA LEU A 585 -29.70 38.45 9.86
C LEU A 585 -29.37 37.01 9.46
N GLN A 586 -29.01 36.17 10.42
CA GLN A 586 -28.73 34.75 10.18
C GLN A 586 -29.98 34.00 9.69
N TRP A 587 -31.15 34.29 10.25
CA TRP A 587 -32.43 33.73 9.79
C TRP A 587 -32.75 34.16 8.34
N ARG A 588 -32.55 35.44 8.00
CA ARG A 588 -32.74 35.94 6.62
C ARG A 588 -31.77 35.31 5.63
N ALA A 589 -30.55 34.96 6.08
CA ALA A 589 -29.58 34.23 5.28
C ALA A 589 -29.91 32.73 5.11
N GLY A 590 -30.95 32.23 5.79
CA GLY A 590 -31.40 30.85 5.71
C GLY A 590 -30.70 29.89 6.67
N ALA A 591 -29.95 30.40 7.64
CA ALA A 591 -29.24 29.58 8.63
C ALA A 591 -30.17 28.95 9.68
N LEU A 592 -31.26 29.65 10.00
CA LEU A 592 -32.22 29.25 11.02
C LEU A 592 -33.56 28.83 10.39
N ALA A 593 -34.11 27.72 10.86
CA ALA A 593 -35.36 27.14 10.39
C ALA A 593 -36.56 27.82 11.07
N GLY A 594 -37.53 28.28 10.27
CA GLY A 594 -38.79 28.83 10.77
C GLY A 594 -39.41 29.83 9.80
N ALA A 595 -40.74 29.85 9.72
CA ALA A 595 -41.46 30.77 8.84
C ALA A 595 -41.41 32.25 9.30
N LYS A 596 -41.11 32.47 10.58
CA LYS A 596 -40.93 33.80 11.20
C LYS A 596 -39.84 33.74 12.28
N PRO A 597 -39.21 34.86 12.67
CA PRO A 597 -38.13 34.90 13.67
C PRO A 597 -38.48 34.18 14.98
N ASP A 598 -39.68 34.36 15.53
CA ASP A 598 -40.10 33.71 16.78
C ASP A 598 -40.15 32.17 16.73
N HIS A 599 -40.22 31.59 15.52
CA HIS A 599 -40.14 30.13 15.36
C HIS A 599 -38.69 29.65 15.26
N ALA A 600 -37.78 30.54 14.88
CA ALA A 600 -36.40 30.25 14.54
C ALA A 600 -35.45 30.46 15.73
N PHE A 601 -35.69 31.46 16.57
CA PHE A 601 -34.87 31.70 17.75
C PHE A 601 -35.65 32.47 18.84
N TYR A 602 -35.08 32.50 20.04
CA TYR A 602 -35.50 33.39 21.12
C TYR A 602 -34.29 33.92 21.89
N VAL A 603 -34.41 35.13 22.44
CA VAL A 603 -33.43 35.73 23.35
C VAL A 603 -34.19 36.25 24.56
N ARG A 604 -33.87 35.73 25.75
CA ARG A 604 -34.51 36.13 27.02
C ARG A 604 -33.49 36.72 27.96
N VAL A 605 -33.84 37.85 28.56
CA VAL A 605 -33.05 38.51 29.59
C VAL A 605 -33.95 39.41 30.42
N GLY A 606 -33.90 39.25 31.75
CA GLY A 606 -34.57 40.14 32.68
C GLY A 606 -34.87 39.53 34.05
N LEU A 607 -35.18 40.38 35.02
CA LEU A 607 -35.62 39.99 36.36
C LEU A 607 -36.95 39.24 36.30
N GLY A 608 -36.98 38.04 36.88
CA GLY A 608 -38.14 37.15 36.84
C GLY A 608 -38.33 36.42 35.50
N GLN A 609 -37.41 36.58 34.54
CA GLN A 609 -37.34 35.78 33.31
C GLN A 609 -36.16 34.81 33.36
N THR A 610 -34.94 35.35 33.40
CA THR A 610 -33.67 34.58 33.42
C THR A 610 -32.83 34.86 34.66
N MET A 611 -33.15 35.92 35.40
CA MET A 611 -32.41 36.37 36.57
C MET A 611 -33.33 36.50 37.79
N THR A 612 -32.77 36.19 38.95
CA THR A 612 -33.34 36.47 40.27
C THR A 612 -32.82 37.81 40.82
N ALA A 613 -33.40 38.29 41.92
CA ALA A 613 -32.85 39.46 42.61
C ALA A 613 -31.43 39.21 43.15
N LEU A 614 -31.10 37.97 43.51
CA LEU A 614 -29.76 37.59 43.97
C LEU A 614 -28.75 37.68 42.82
N ASP A 615 -29.09 37.21 41.62
CA ASP A 615 -28.21 37.34 40.45
C ASP A 615 -27.81 38.80 40.20
N ILE A 616 -28.76 39.73 40.31
CA ILE A 616 -28.49 41.17 40.13
C ILE A 616 -27.57 41.70 41.23
N LEU A 617 -27.83 41.34 42.50
CA LEU A 617 -27.00 41.75 43.64
C LEU A 617 -25.57 41.19 43.55
N GLU A 618 -25.41 40.01 42.97
CA GLU A 618 -24.11 39.40 42.68
C GLU A 618 -23.48 39.92 41.38
N GLY A 619 -24.13 40.87 40.68
CA GLY A 619 -23.61 41.47 39.45
C GLY A 619 -23.68 40.56 38.22
N ARG A 620 -24.48 39.49 38.25
CA ARG A 620 -24.65 38.55 37.13
C ARG A 620 -25.75 39.03 36.18
N MET A 621 -25.50 38.87 34.88
CA MET A 621 -26.47 39.08 33.82
C MET A 621 -26.64 37.77 33.02
N ASN A 622 -27.74 37.05 33.25
CA ASN A 622 -28.00 35.77 32.58
C ASN A 622 -28.86 35.99 31.33
N VAL A 623 -28.31 35.68 30.15
CA VAL A 623 -29.01 35.75 28.86
C VAL A 623 -29.25 34.32 28.36
N GLU A 624 -30.50 33.97 28.10
CA GLU A 624 -30.87 32.67 27.55
C GLU A 624 -31.16 32.82 26.06
N ILE A 625 -30.44 32.06 25.22
CA ILE A 625 -30.53 32.10 23.76
C ILE A 625 -30.87 30.70 23.25
N GLY A 626 -31.94 30.56 22.49
CA GLY A 626 -32.28 29.32 21.79
C GLY A 626 -32.37 29.56 20.29
N MET A 627 -31.87 28.63 19.48
CA MET A 627 -31.85 28.73 18.02
C MET A 627 -32.17 27.39 17.36
N ALA A 628 -32.96 27.42 16.29
CA ALA A 628 -33.34 26.26 15.48
C ALA A 628 -32.53 26.26 14.18
N VAL A 629 -31.33 25.70 14.20
CA VAL A 629 -30.45 25.65 13.02
C VAL A 629 -30.99 24.68 11.97
N VAL A 630 -30.86 25.02 10.68
CA VAL A 630 -31.26 24.14 9.57
C VAL A 630 -30.47 22.83 9.60
N ARG A 631 -31.19 21.71 9.39
CA ARG A 631 -30.59 20.37 9.33
C ARG A 631 -30.47 19.90 7.87
N PRO A 632 -29.41 19.16 7.51
CA PRO A 632 -29.27 18.62 6.16
C PRO A 632 -30.27 17.50 5.88
N ALA A 633 -30.74 17.41 4.64
CA ALA A 633 -31.51 16.26 4.15
C ALA A 633 -30.55 15.15 3.72
N GLU A 634 -30.31 14.17 4.60
CA GLU A 634 -29.35 13.09 4.39
C GLU A 634 -29.93 11.93 3.55
N PHE A 635 -31.22 11.63 3.70
CA PHE A 635 -31.89 10.52 3.01
C PHE A 635 -33.03 11.03 2.13
N ILE A 636 -33.08 10.57 0.88
CA ILE A 636 -34.18 10.83 -0.05
C ILE A 636 -34.80 9.47 -0.40
N ILE A 637 -36.03 9.24 0.08
CA ILE A 637 -36.77 7.99 -0.16
C ILE A 637 -37.81 8.25 -1.25
N LEU A 638 -37.57 7.73 -2.45
CA LEU A 638 -38.51 7.81 -3.57
C LEU A 638 -39.52 6.66 -3.48
N LYS A 639 -40.80 7.00 -3.29
CA LYS A 639 -41.90 6.02 -3.27
C LYS A 639 -42.65 6.07 -4.58
N PHE A 640 -42.39 5.10 -5.45
CA PHE A 640 -43.11 4.95 -6.71
C PHE A 640 -44.44 4.23 -6.47
N SER A 641 -45.52 4.77 -7.03
CA SER A 641 -46.81 4.09 -7.10
C SER A 641 -47.39 4.24 -8.50
N HIS A 642 -48.00 3.18 -9.01
CA HIS A 642 -48.69 3.24 -10.30
C HIS A 642 -50.07 3.86 -10.09
N LYS A 643 -50.22 5.13 -10.49
CA LYS A 643 -51.51 5.81 -10.52
C LYS A 643 -52.27 5.35 -11.77
N MET A 644 -53.41 4.68 -11.59
CA MET A 644 -54.27 4.32 -12.72
C MET A 644 -54.82 5.58 -13.39
N GLN A 645 -54.98 5.51 -14.71
CA GLN A 645 -55.51 6.60 -15.52
C GLN A 645 -56.93 6.94 -15.06
N GLU A 646 -57.16 8.19 -14.66
CA GLU A 646 -58.45 8.68 -14.13
C GLU A 646 -59.35 9.28 -15.22
N SER A 647 -58.88 9.33 -16.47
CA SER A 647 -59.64 9.67 -17.69
C SER A 647 -58.96 9.19 -18.96
#